data_AF-A0A6J0VK08-F1
#
_entry.id   AF-A0A6J0VK08-F1
#
_cell.length_a   1.000
_cell.length_b   1.000
_cell.length_c   1.000
_cell.angle_alpha   90.00
_cell.angle_beta   90.00
_cell.angle_gamma   90.00
#
_symmetry.space_group_name_H-M   'P 1'
#
loop_
_entity.id
_entity.type
_entity.pdbx_description
1 polymer ?
#
loop_
_entity_poly.entity_id
_entity_poly.type
_entity_poly.pdbx_seq_one_letter_code
_entity_poly.pdbx_strand_id
1 'polypeptide(L)'
;MRGDPAAGRPALPPPLLLMLLLLLSRAAALHPSELFPYGQSRGDQLLQEGDDESSAAVKLTLSLRFYDAQFSDLYVGTNGIISTQDFPRETQYVDDDFPTDFPAIAPFLADIDTSGGRGRVLYRQDTSPEVLGLAASYVRAGFPLSGAHFTPTHAFLATWEQVGAYEEAKRGAPPSGELNTFQAVLASDESDTYALFLYPANGLQFFGTRPKESYNVQLQLPARVGFCRGEVDDLNRQGPYFSLTSTEQSVKNLYQHSNLGIPGVWAFHIGSTSPLDNVRPATIGGDLSKARPSAPLGQSFSHAVALEDDYTQDPLDDYDENEEEIEYPPSEPAEASNGHSSVDVSLRGRISAPDSDLASPVPRSASRGGPETESSPLDPHTKERRPQGETDASDLKGRVESSEQPGTRVPAPPETEGDSPAPPGEAPPPSPEGGAGPADQDALPAHPGGEAALPNYPGPDHAPHLGHRRQVVGVEDDISSNTEVFTYNAANKETCEHNHERCSRHAFCTDYAAGFCCHCQSRFYGNGKHCLPEGAPHRVNGKVSGHLLVGHTPVHFTDVDLHAYVVGNDGRAYTAISHIPQPAAQALLPLTPIGGLFGWLFALEKPGWENGFSLTGATFIHDVEVTFYPGEERVRITQTAEGLDPENYLSIKTNIQGQVPYIPANFSAHMAPYKELYHYADSAVTSTSTRTYSLMSGATNQTRSYRIHQNITYQVCRHAPRHWAVPITQQLNVDRVFALYSDEEKVLRFAVTNQIGPVEDKVVSMSKI
;
A
#
# COMPACT_ATOMS: atom_id res chain seq x y z
N MET A 1 21.21 -82.65 -0.10
CA MET A 1 21.83 -82.48 1.23
C MET A 1 22.70 -81.24 1.18
N ARG A 2 22.58 -80.34 2.17
CA ARG A 2 23.33 -79.06 2.28
C ARG A 2 23.06 -78.08 1.12
N GLY A 3 23.04 -76.76 1.30
CA GLY A 3 23.15 -75.96 2.53
C GLY A 3 24.26 -74.93 2.43
N ASP A 4 23.93 -73.74 1.94
CA ASP A 4 24.87 -72.61 1.78
C ASP A 4 24.99 -71.75 3.05
N PRO A 5 26.15 -71.11 3.29
CA PRO A 5 26.43 -70.38 4.52
C PRO A 5 26.00 -68.91 4.46
N ALA A 6 25.71 -68.32 5.62
CA ALA A 6 25.43 -66.90 5.75
C ALA A 6 26.69 -66.04 5.54
N ALA A 7 26.65 -65.10 4.59
CA ALA A 7 27.67 -64.07 4.42
C ALA A 7 27.42 -62.92 5.42
N GLY A 8 28.36 -62.70 6.34
CA GLY A 8 28.31 -61.58 7.28
C GLY A 8 28.53 -60.23 6.58
N ARG A 9 27.77 -59.19 6.96
CA ARG A 9 28.04 -57.82 6.54
C ARG A 9 29.36 -57.33 7.17
N PRO A 10 30.26 -56.66 6.41
CA PRO A 10 31.47 -56.10 7.00
C PRO A 10 31.14 -54.92 7.91
N ALA A 11 31.72 -54.90 9.11
CA ALA A 11 31.70 -53.71 9.96
C ALA A 11 32.70 -52.67 9.44
N LEU A 12 32.33 -51.39 9.47
CA LEU A 12 33.23 -50.28 9.13
C LEU A 12 34.41 -50.22 10.12
N PRO A 13 35.65 -49.98 9.66
CA PRO A 13 36.81 -49.98 10.53
C PRO A 13 36.80 -48.76 11.48
N PRO A 14 37.27 -48.92 12.74
CA PRO A 14 37.14 -47.90 13.78
C PRO A 14 37.63 -46.47 13.43
N PRO A 15 38.76 -46.23 12.72
CA PRO A 15 39.14 -44.85 12.38
C PRO A 15 38.19 -44.19 11.38
N LEU A 16 37.47 -44.96 10.56
CA LEU A 16 36.45 -44.45 9.63
C LEU A 16 35.16 -44.09 10.37
N LEU A 17 34.79 -44.87 11.38
CA LEU A 17 33.68 -44.53 12.29
C LEU A 17 34.02 -43.30 13.14
N LEU A 18 35.27 -43.17 13.61
CA LEU A 18 35.75 -42.00 14.36
C LEU A 18 35.79 -40.74 13.48
N MET A 19 36.25 -40.84 12.23
CA MET A 19 36.14 -39.77 11.23
C MET A 19 34.68 -39.36 10.99
N LEU A 20 33.77 -40.33 10.85
CA LEU A 20 32.35 -40.04 10.64
C LEU A 20 31.74 -39.33 11.86
N LEU A 21 32.11 -39.74 13.08
CA LEU A 21 31.69 -39.07 14.32
C LEU A 21 32.27 -37.66 14.46
N LEU A 22 33.53 -37.43 14.05
CA LEU A 22 34.18 -36.12 14.03
C LEU A 22 33.62 -35.17 12.94
N LEU A 23 33.04 -35.74 11.87
CA LEU A 23 32.29 -35.00 10.85
C LEU A 23 30.85 -34.69 11.30
N LEU A 24 30.19 -35.63 12.00
CA LEU A 24 28.87 -35.45 12.59
C LEU A 24 28.87 -34.44 13.74
N SER A 25 29.97 -34.30 14.49
CA SER A 25 30.10 -33.36 15.61
C SER A 25 30.34 -31.89 15.19
N ARG A 26 30.05 -31.52 13.94
CA ARG A 26 30.18 -30.14 13.41
C ARG A 26 28.91 -29.59 12.76
N ALA A 27 27.76 -30.23 12.99
CA ALA A 27 26.48 -29.84 12.40
C ALA A 27 25.29 -29.95 13.38
N ALA A 28 25.53 -29.74 14.68
CA ALA A 28 24.45 -29.53 15.64
C ALA A 28 24.03 -28.06 15.64
N ALA A 29 22.72 -27.79 15.68
CA ALA A 29 22.18 -26.46 15.95
C ALA A 29 22.28 -26.14 17.45
N LEU A 30 22.45 -24.86 17.78
CA LEU A 30 22.60 -24.37 19.15
C LEU A 30 21.45 -24.85 20.05
N HIS A 31 21.76 -25.56 21.14
CA HIS A 31 20.75 -26.01 22.11
C HIS A 31 20.44 -24.89 23.13
N PRO A 32 19.22 -24.77 23.71
CA PRO A 32 18.92 -23.75 24.72
C PRO A 32 19.85 -23.75 25.95
N SER A 33 20.49 -24.88 26.26
CA SER A 33 21.49 -24.99 27.35
C SER A 33 22.91 -24.55 26.97
N GLU A 34 23.12 -24.12 25.72
CA GLU A 34 24.41 -23.65 25.18
C GLU A 34 24.45 -22.12 25.01
N LEU A 35 23.36 -21.42 25.41
CA LEU A 35 23.36 -19.98 25.61
C LEU A 35 24.38 -19.57 26.69
N PHE A 36 24.86 -18.33 26.63
CA PHE A 36 25.73 -17.79 27.68
C PHE A 36 24.99 -17.78 29.02
N PRO A 37 25.62 -18.16 30.15
CA PRO A 37 24.91 -18.35 31.41
C PRO A 37 24.19 -17.09 31.91
N TYR A 38 22.85 -17.13 31.93
CA TYR A 38 21.96 -16.06 32.35
C TYR A 38 21.12 -16.47 33.58
N GLY A 39 20.25 -15.57 34.04
CA GLY A 39 19.37 -15.70 35.19
C GLY A 39 19.82 -14.85 36.40
N GLN A 40 18.86 -14.45 37.24
CA GLN A 40 19.10 -13.64 38.44
C GLN A 40 20.13 -14.26 39.40
N SER A 41 20.25 -15.60 39.44
CA SER A 41 21.25 -16.33 40.22
C SER A 41 22.70 -16.17 39.70
N ARG A 42 22.87 -15.69 38.47
CA ARG A 42 24.16 -15.24 37.89
C ARG A 42 24.39 -13.73 38.06
N GLY A 43 23.43 -12.99 38.63
CA GLY A 43 23.49 -11.54 38.83
C GLY A 43 22.71 -10.70 37.81
N ASP A 44 21.87 -11.31 36.98
CA ASP A 44 21.05 -10.56 36.02
C ASP A 44 20.03 -9.65 36.70
N GLN A 45 19.95 -8.42 36.20
CA GLN A 45 18.82 -7.54 36.44
C GLN A 45 17.63 -8.01 35.60
N LEU A 46 16.43 -7.86 36.16
CA LEU A 46 15.16 -8.16 35.49
C LEU A 46 14.56 -6.83 35.02
N LEU A 47 14.20 -6.74 33.75
CA LEU A 47 13.41 -5.62 33.22
C LEU A 47 12.00 -5.61 33.84
N GLN A 48 11.36 -4.44 33.91
CA GLN A 48 9.97 -4.36 34.35
C GLN A 48 9.07 -5.23 33.45
N GLU A 49 8.13 -5.96 34.06
CA GLU A 49 7.12 -6.71 33.33
C GLU A 49 6.07 -5.73 32.79
N GLY A 50 5.83 -5.76 31.49
CA GLY A 50 4.87 -4.90 30.82
C GLY A 50 4.96 -4.95 29.29
N ASP A 51 4.27 -4.00 28.70
CA ASP A 51 4.28 -3.63 27.28
C ASP A 51 5.13 -2.36 27.13
N ASP A 52 5.99 -2.30 26.11
CA ASP A 52 6.89 -1.17 25.80
C ASP A 52 7.84 -0.68 26.92
N GLU A 53 8.15 -1.55 27.88
CA GLU A 53 9.04 -1.22 29.01
C GLU A 53 10.51 -1.13 28.58
N SER A 54 11.25 -0.19 29.17
CA SER A 54 12.70 0.00 28.95
C SER A 54 13.48 0.13 30.25
N SER A 55 14.74 -0.33 30.25
CA SER A 55 15.60 -0.23 31.42
C SER A 55 16.07 1.19 31.67
N ALA A 56 16.10 1.64 32.93
CA ALA A 56 16.88 2.81 33.31
C ALA A 56 18.36 2.65 32.88
N ALA A 57 19.01 3.76 32.54
CA ALA A 57 20.37 3.83 31.99
C ALA A 57 21.38 2.91 32.72
N VAL A 58 21.79 1.83 32.05
CA VAL A 58 22.67 0.80 32.59
C VAL A 58 24.12 1.24 32.44
N LYS A 59 24.64 1.89 33.48
CA LYS A 59 26.01 2.41 33.53
C LYS A 59 27.03 1.28 33.51
N LEU A 60 27.86 1.29 32.48
CA LEU A 60 28.91 0.31 32.26
C LEU A 60 30.19 0.71 33.00
N THR A 61 30.81 -0.28 33.64
CA THR A 61 32.09 -0.11 34.36
C THR A 61 33.27 0.14 33.40
N LEU A 62 33.13 -0.28 32.13
CA LEU A 62 34.06 -0.08 31.04
C LEU A 62 33.23 0.25 29.78
N SER A 63 33.66 1.24 29.01
CA SER A 63 32.91 1.78 27.88
C SER A 63 33.19 1.02 26.59
N LEU A 64 32.16 0.47 25.96
CA LEU A 64 32.22 -0.25 24.68
C LEU A 64 32.03 0.68 23.48
N ARG A 65 32.37 0.19 22.28
CA ARG A 65 32.31 0.96 21.02
C ARG A 65 31.16 0.48 20.14
N PHE A 66 30.50 1.42 19.49
CA PHE A 66 29.49 1.14 18.49
C PHE A 66 29.67 2.12 17.33
N TYR A 67 29.93 1.56 16.15
CA TYR A 67 30.58 2.24 15.02
C TYR A 67 31.88 2.95 15.45
N ASP A 68 31.90 4.27 15.32
CA ASP A 68 32.98 5.20 15.62
C ASP A 68 32.97 5.70 17.08
N ALA A 69 31.81 5.68 17.73
CA ALA A 69 31.58 6.27 19.03
C ALA A 69 31.79 5.28 20.19
N GLN A 70 32.07 5.82 21.37
CA GLN A 70 32.27 5.07 22.61
C GLN A 70 31.19 5.44 23.63
N PHE A 71 30.54 4.44 24.21
CA PHE A 71 29.35 4.61 25.04
C PHE A 71 29.54 3.96 26.42
N SER A 72 29.00 4.62 27.46
CA SER A 72 29.13 4.21 28.87
C SER A 72 27.79 3.88 29.55
N ASP A 73 26.68 4.04 28.82
CA ASP A 73 25.32 3.78 29.26
C ASP A 73 24.63 2.94 28.17
N LEU A 74 23.83 1.96 28.56
CA LEU A 74 22.98 1.17 27.66
C LEU A 74 21.54 1.13 28.16
N TYR A 75 20.60 0.96 27.25
CA TYR A 75 19.18 0.84 27.51
C TYR A 75 18.66 -0.42 26.81
N VAL A 76 17.89 -1.27 27.51
CA VAL A 76 17.35 -2.54 27.00
C VAL A 76 15.82 -2.45 27.03
N GLY A 77 15.16 -2.74 25.91
CA GLY A 77 13.69 -2.74 25.80
C GLY A 77 13.08 -4.14 25.75
N THR A 78 11.79 -4.25 26.07
CA THR A 78 10.97 -5.46 25.83
C THR A 78 11.06 -5.91 24.36
N ASN A 79 10.97 -4.95 23.45
CA ASN A 79 10.86 -5.08 22.00
C ASN A 79 12.16 -5.51 21.28
N GLY A 80 12.94 -6.39 21.92
CA GLY A 80 14.10 -7.06 21.33
C GLY A 80 15.24 -6.14 20.87
N ILE A 81 15.43 -5.03 21.61
CA ILE A 81 16.34 -3.93 21.25
C ILE A 81 17.26 -3.53 22.41
N ILE A 82 18.48 -3.11 22.07
CA ILE A 82 19.42 -2.42 22.96
C ILE A 82 19.82 -1.09 22.28
N SER A 83 19.81 0.03 23.01
CA SER A 83 20.32 1.32 22.53
C SER A 83 21.46 1.85 23.41
N THR A 84 22.27 2.73 22.83
CA THR A 84 23.34 3.48 23.53
C THR A 84 22.90 4.86 24.01
N GLN A 85 21.63 5.20 23.84
CA GLN A 85 20.98 6.40 24.37
C GLN A 85 19.54 6.07 24.80
N ASP A 86 18.86 7.03 25.45
CA ASP A 86 17.43 6.93 25.71
C ASP A 86 16.65 7.01 24.38
N PHE A 87 15.55 6.27 24.27
CA PHE A 87 14.84 6.06 23.00
C PHE A 87 13.31 6.22 23.15
N PRO A 88 12.58 6.59 22.09
CA PRO A 88 11.13 6.83 22.14
C PRO A 88 10.32 5.57 22.44
N ARG A 89 8.98 5.73 22.53
CA ARG A 89 8.04 4.61 22.68
C ARG A 89 7.85 3.86 21.35
N GLU A 90 7.37 2.62 21.49
CA GLU A 90 7.26 1.59 20.46
C GLU A 90 6.70 2.04 19.11
N THR A 91 5.62 2.82 19.12
CA THR A 91 4.94 3.34 17.91
C THR A 91 5.81 4.22 17.02
N GLN A 92 7.03 4.58 17.45
CA GLN A 92 8.01 5.37 16.68
C GLN A 92 9.20 4.54 16.16
N TYR A 93 9.29 3.23 16.45
CA TYR A 93 10.44 2.40 16.04
C TYR A 93 10.16 0.90 15.80
N VAL A 94 9.01 0.38 16.23
CA VAL A 94 8.57 -0.98 15.89
C VAL A 94 7.62 -0.96 14.70
N ASP A 95 6.68 -0.01 14.67
CA ASP A 95 5.78 0.17 13.52
C ASP A 95 6.52 0.73 12.28
N ASP A 96 7.57 1.53 12.50
CA ASP A 96 8.40 2.13 11.45
C ASP A 96 9.55 1.22 10.95
N ASP A 97 10.05 1.50 9.74
CA ASP A 97 11.10 0.71 9.10
C ASP A 97 12.49 0.88 9.74
N PHE A 98 13.26 -0.21 9.80
CA PHE A 98 14.67 -0.17 10.20
C PHE A 98 15.54 0.22 9.00
N PRO A 99 16.45 1.21 9.10
CA PRO A 99 17.05 1.75 10.32
C PRO A 99 16.24 2.80 11.09
N THR A 100 16.34 2.74 12.42
CA THR A 100 15.87 3.76 13.37
C THR A 100 16.62 5.08 13.25
N ASP A 101 15.99 6.17 13.69
CA ASP A 101 16.58 7.51 13.86
C ASP A 101 17.57 7.59 15.04
N PHE A 102 17.40 6.76 16.06
CA PHE A 102 18.36 6.59 17.16
C PHE A 102 19.32 5.39 16.95
N PRO A 103 20.50 5.36 17.60
CA PRO A 103 21.42 4.22 17.56
C PRO A 103 20.77 2.96 18.15
N ALA A 104 20.73 1.86 17.39
CA ALA A 104 20.04 0.64 17.78
C ALA A 104 20.87 -0.62 17.50
N ILE A 105 20.84 -1.55 18.45
CA ILE A 105 21.33 -2.92 18.33
C ILE A 105 20.11 -3.82 18.48
N ALA A 106 19.64 -4.39 17.38
CA ALA A 106 18.40 -5.16 17.30
C ALA A 106 18.69 -6.66 17.13
N PRO A 107 18.77 -7.47 18.21
CA PRO A 107 18.78 -8.92 18.10
C PRO A 107 17.47 -9.52 17.58
N PHE A 108 16.31 -8.90 17.86
CA PHE A 108 14.99 -9.31 17.35
C PHE A 108 13.95 -8.19 17.54
N LEU A 109 14.08 -7.08 16.80
CA LEU A 109 13.16 -5.94 16.92
C LEU A 109 11.75 -6.32 16.42
N ALA A 110 10.81 -6.38 17.36
CA ALA A 110 9.40 -6.71 17.17
C ALA A 110 8.58 -6.28 18.41
N ASP A 111 7.26 -6.21 18.30
CA ASP A 111 6.32 -5.81 19.36
C ASP A 111 6.12 -6.94 20.39
N ILE A 112 6.76 -6.82 21.55
CA ILE A 112 6.94 -7.90 22.53
C ILE A 112 6.33 -7.48 23.87
N ASP A 113 5.20 -8.12 24.18
CA ASP A 113 4.51 -7.98 25.46
C ASP A 113 4.96 -9.06 26.45
N THR A 114 5.42 -8.62 27.63
CA THR A 114 5.76 -9.51 28.74
C THR A 114 4.68 -9.60 29.82
N SER A 115 3.60 -8.82 29.69
CA SER A 115 2.52 -8.69 30.68
C SER A 115 1.82 -10.01 30.99
N GLY A 116 1.44 -10.19 32.26
CA GLY A 116 0.78 -11.42 32.73
C GLY A 116 1.77 -12.59 32.91
N GLY A 117 3.06 -12.30 33.07
CA GLY A 117 4.13 -13.27 33.17
C GLY A 117 4.49 -13.96 31.85
N ARG A 118 4.29 -13.30 30.70
CA ARG A 118 4.60 -13.82 29.35
C ARG A 118 6.09 -13.68 29.04
N GLY A 119 6.91 -14.41 29.80
CA GLY A 119 8.37 -14.38 29.70
C GLY A 119 9.01 -13.27 30.53
N ARG A 120 10.27 -12.95 30.20
CA ARG A 120 11.05 -11.91 30.89
C ARG A 120 12.28 -11.49 30.08
N VAL A 121 12.75 -10.26 30.29
CA VAL A 121 14.04 -9.77 29.77
C VAL A 121 15.04 -9.64 30.91
N LEU A 122 16.21 -10.24 30.74
CA LEU A 122 17.28 -10.33 31.74
C LEU A 122 18.57 -9.74 31.17
N TYR A 123 19.27 -8.90 31.93
CA TYR A 123 20.51 -8.27 31.45
C TYR A 123 21.57 -8.06 32.55
N ARG A 124 22.85 -8.11 32.17
CA ARG A 124 23.98 -7.70 33.03
C ARG A 124 25.23 -7.29 32.24
N GLN A 125 26.09 -6.49 32.88
CA GLN A 125 27.51 -6.47 32.56
C GLN A 125 28.19 -7.69 33.22
N ASP A 126 29.16 -8.30 32.53
CA ASP A 126 29.88 -9.48 33.00
C ASP A 126 31.39 -9.36 32.70
N THR A 127 32.23 -9.79 33.64
CA THR A 127 33.70 -9.84 33.50
C THR A 127 34.27 -11.20 33.96
N SER A 128 33.45 -12.25 33.92
CA SER A 128 33.80 -13.59 34.37
C SER A 128 34.61 -14.35 33.30
N PRO A 129 35.61 -15.16 33.70
CA PRO A 129 36.39 -15.96 32.74
C PRO A 129 35.55 -16.97 31.92
N GLU A 130 34.39 -17.38 32.42
CA GLU A 130 33.44 -18.27 31.75
C GLU A 130 32.82 -17.57 30.52
N VAL A 131 32.22 -16.40 30.72
CA VAL A 131 31.62 -15.58 29.66
C VAL A 131 32.68 -15.02 28.71
N LEU A 132 33.75 -14.40 29.24
CA LEU A 132 34.78 -13.78 28.42
C LEU A 132 35.54 -14.81 27.56
N GLY A 133 35.78 -16.01 28.11
CA GLY A 133 36.38 -17.13 27.38
C GLY A 133 35.49 -17.65 26.25
N LEU A 134 34.18 -17.79 26.50
CA LEU A 134 33.22 -18.22 25.49
C LEU A 134 33.07 -17.18 24.36
N ALA A 135 32.94 -15.89 24.70
CA ALA A 135 32.88 -14.79 23.73
C ALA A 135 34.15 -14.72 22.87
N ALA A 136 35.33 -14.83 23.48
CA ALA A 136 36.60 -14.89 22.76
C ALA A 136 36.66 -16.08 21.79
N SER A 137 36.09 -17.23 22.14
CA SER A 137 36.07 -18.42 21.28
C SER A 137 35.22 -18.22 20.02
N TYR A 138 34.03 -17.62 20.14
CA TYR A 138 33.16 -17.31 18.99
C TYR A 138 33.77 -16.23 18.09
N VAL A 139 34.32 -15.15 18.66
CA VAL A 139 34.95 -14.08 17.88
C VAL A 139 36.18 -14.59 17.12
N ARG A 140 37.07 -15.36 17.76
CA ARG A 140 38.25 -15.94 17.10
C ARG A 140 37.88 -16.96 16.02
N ALA A 141 36.75 -17.66 16.17
CA ALA A 141 36.23 -18.54 15.14
C ALA A 141 35.67 -17.76 13.93
N GLY A 142 34.89 -16.70 14.15
CA GLY A 142 34.27 -15.92 13.06
C GLY A 142 35.21 -14.97 12.33
N PHE A 143 36.25 -14.48 13.03
CA PHE A 143 37.15 -13.44 12.55
C PHE A 143 38.61 -13.92 12.62
N PRO A 144 39.02 -14.91 11.80
CA PRO A 144 40.36 -15.53 11.86
C PRO A 144 41.51 -14.60 11.43
N LEU A 145 41.22 -13.37 11.00
CA LEU A 145 42.21 -12.34 10.66
C LEU A 145 42.17 -11.17 11.66
N SER A 146 41.03 -10.49 11.82
CA SER A 146 40.89 -9.34 12.71
C SER A 146 40.71 -9.73 14.19
N GLY A 147 39.90 -10.73 14.48
CA GLY A 147 39.58 -11.19 15.84
C GLY A 147 40.53 -12.26 16.39
N ALA A 148 41.55 -12.69 15.65
CA ALA A 148 42.43 -13.80 16.02
C ALA A 148 43.13 -13.63 17.38
N HIS A 149 43.41 -12.38 17.77
CA HIS A 149 44.03 -12.03 19.05
C HIS A 149 43.07 -11.43 20.08
N PHE A 150 41.78 -11.27 19.74
CA PHE A 150 40.77 -10.62 20.58
C PHE A 150 40.69 -11.25 21.99
N THR A 151 40.77 -10.41 23.02
CA THR A 151 40.73 -10.80 24.45
C THR A 151 39.80 -9.85 25.20
N PRO A 152 38.47 -10.12 25.24
CA PRO A 152 37.52 -9.18 25.83
C PRO A 152 37.81 -8.98 27.31
N THR A 153 37.84 -7.72 27.73
CA THR A 153 37.97 -7.31 29.14
C THR A 153 36.61 -7.27 29.84
N HIS A 154 35.54 -7.07 29.08
CA HIS A 154 34.16 -7.03 29.55
C HIS A 154 33.17 -7.52 28.48
N ALA A 155 31.99 -7.92 28.93
CA ALA A 155 30.83 -8.17 28.10
C ALA A 155 29.57 -7.54 28.70
N PHE A 156 28.56 -7.30 27.86
CA PHE A 156 27.19 -7.02 28.24
C PHE A 156 26.28 -8.08 27.62
N LEU A 157 25.35 -8.62 28.41
CA LEU A 157 24.43 -9.67 28.00
C LEU A 157 23.00 -9.17 28.16
N ALA A 158 22.16 -9.46 27.17
CA ALA A 158 20.71 -9.34 27.27
C ALA A 158 20.05 -10.61 26.73
N THR A 159 19.11 -11.18 27.50
CA THR A 159 18.40 -12.42 27.18
C THR A 159 16.91 -12.17 27.29
N TRP A 160 16.19 -12.37 26.20
CA TRP A 160 14.73 -12.42 26.19
C TRP A 160 14.35 -13.88 26.35
N GLU A 161 13.80 -14.26 27.50
CA GLU A 161 13.47 -15.64 27.86
C GLU A 161 11.95 -15.83 27.81
N GLN A 162 11.49 -16.71 26.91
CA GLN A 162 10.09 -17.10 26.73
C GLN A 162 9.11 -15.92 26.58
N VAL A 163 9.53 -14.86 25.88
CA VAL A 163 8.74 -13.64 25.68
C VAL A 163 7.66 -13.83 24.61
N GLY A 164 6.50 -13.21 24.80
CA GLY A 164 5.37 -13.29 23.85
C GLY A 164 5.35 -12.16 22.83
N ALA A 165 4.66 -12.38 21.70
CA ALA A 165 4.21 -11.28 20.84
C ALA A 165 3.07 -10.51 21.53
N TYR A 166 3.00 -9.19 21.35
CA TYR A 166 1.83 -8.39 21.70
C TYR A 166 0.58 -8.88 20.95
N GLU A 167 -0.56 -8.90 21.64
CA GLU A 167 -1.85 -9.28 21.07
C GLU A 167 -3.00 -8.48 21.70
N GLU A 168 -3.87 -7.91 20.87
CA GLU A 168 -5.11 -7.28 21.35
C GLU A 168 -5.96 -8.25 22.19
N ALA A 169 -6.41 -7.79 23.36
CA ALA A 169 -7.19 -8.56 24.33
C ALA A 169 -8.62 -8.92 23.86
N LYS A 170 -8.71 -9.90 22.95
CA LYS A 170 -9.98 -10.45 22.43
C LYS A 170 -10.78 -11.10 23.55
N ARG A 171 -11.99 -10.59 23.80
CA ARG A 171 -12.88 -11.05 24.88
C ARG A 171 -13.11 -12.58 24.85
N GLY A 172 -12.48 -13.29 25.78
CA GLY A 172 -12.69 -14.73 26.00
C GLY A 172 -11.73 -15.67 25.27
N ALA A 173 -10.74 -15.15 24.54
CA ALA A 173 -9.62 -15.94 24.04
C ALA A 173 -8.39 -15.77 24.97
N PRO A 174 -7.63 -16.84 25.28
CA PRO A 174 -6.29 -16.68 25.84
C PRO A 174 -5.32 -16.16 24.76
N PRO A 175 -4.26 -15.44 25.15
CA PRO A 175 -3.21 -15.03 24.21
C PRO A 175 -2.42 -16.26 23.68
N SER A 176 -1.72 -16.09 22.57
CA SER A 176 -0.89 -17.13 21.98
C SER A 176 0.17 -17.65 22.95
N GLY A 177 0.34 -18.97 22.95
CA GLY A 177 1.39 -19.70 23.66
C GLY A 177 2.68 -19.85 22.86
N GLU A 178 2.79 -19.20 21.70
CA GLU A 178 4.04 -19.08 20.94
C GLU A 178 4.96 -18.07 21.63
N LEU A 179 6.11 -18.54 22.13
CA LEU A 179 7.04 -17.75 22.94
C LEU A 179 8.46 -17.83 22.36
N ASN A 180 9.12 -16.68 22.24
CA ASN A 180 10.47 -16.57 21.71
C ASN A 180 11.52 -16.55 22.83
N THR A 181 12.70 -17.11 22.56
CA THR A 181 13.87 -17.11 23.44
C THR A 181 15.11 -16.85 22.60
N PHE A 182 15.81 -15.74 22.86
CA PHE A 182 17.00 -15.31 22.13
C PHE A 182 17.91 -14.46 23.03
N GLN A 183 19.18 -14.37 22.66
CA GLN A 183 20.20 -13.70 23.47
C GLN A 183 21.15 -12.86 22.61
N ALA A 184 21.51 -11.68 23.12
CA ALA A 184 22.57 -10.83 22.61
C ALA A 184 23.73 -10.75 23.61
N VAL A 185 24.97 -10.83 23.10
CA VAL A 185 26.19 -10.61 23.87
C VAL A 185 27.08 -9.61 23.16
N LEU A 186 27.35 -8.48 23.79
CA LEU A 186 28.28 -7.44 23.32
C LEU A 186 29.59 -7.62 24.09
N ALA A 187 30.66 -8.04 23.42
CA ALA A 187 31.98 -8.26 24.04
C ALA A 187 33.00 -7.26 23.52
N SER A 188 33.82 -6.68 24.40
CA SER A 188 34.84 -5.69 24.02
C SER A 188 36.14 -5.85 24.79
N ASP A 189 37.25 -5.48 24.15
CA ASP A 189 38.58 -5.31 24.73
C ASP A 189 39.03 -3.83 24.76
N GLU A 190 38.05 -2.91 24.84
CA GLU A 190 38.17 -1.43 24.81
C GLU A 190 38.66 -0.86 23.45
N SER A 191 39.34 -1.68 22.65
CA SER A 191 39.81 -1.36 21.31
C SER A 191 38.78 -1.72 20.24
N ASP A 192 38.24 -2.93 20.30
CA ASP A 192 37.22 -3.46 19.41
C ASP A 192 35.99 -3.94 20.19
N THR A 193 34.84 -3.98 19.53
CA THR A 193 33.57 -4.48 20.09
C THR A 193 32.88 -5.40 19.09
N TYR A 194 32.44 -6.55 19.56
CA TYR A 194 31.77 -7.58 18.77
C TYR A 194 30.40 -7.91 19.38
N ALA A 195 29.39 -8.06 18.53
CA ALA A 195 28.08 -8.58 18.92
C ALA A 195 27.94 -10.05 18.51
N LEU A 196 27.41 -10.86 19.41
CA LEU A 196 26.95 -12.22 19.16
C LEU A 196 25.43 -12.26 19.36
N PHE A 197 24.69 -12.75 18.36
CA PHE A 197 23.26 -13.03 18.48
C PHE A 197 23.05 -14.55 18.46
N LEU A 198 22.27 -15.06 19.41
CA LEU A 198 22.07 -16.48 19.66
C LEU A 198 20.57 -16.84 19.66
N TYR A 199 20.19 -17.71 18.73
CA TYR A 199 18.84 -18.23 18.53
C TYR A 199 18.89 -19.76 18.66
N PRO A 200 18.54 -20.34 19.82
CA PRO A 200 18.62 -21.77 20.02
C PRO A 200 17.54 -22.51 19.21
N ALA A 201 17.76 -23.79 18.94
CA ALA A 201 16.83 -24.65 18.24
C ALA A 201 15.47 -24.72 18.96
N ASN A 202 14.38 -24.44 18.22
CA ASN A 202 13.01 -24.25 18.72
C ASN A 202 12.83 -23.04 19.67
N GLY A 203 13.82 -22.14 19.74
CA GLY A 203 13.77 -20.89 20.49
C GLY A 203 12.98 -19.78 19.79
N LEU A 204 12.77 -19.85 18.47
CA LEU A 204 11.87 -18.94 17.76
C LEU A 204 10.61 -19.69 17.33
N GLN A 205 9.46 -19.19 17.77
CA GLN A 205 8.12 -19.74 17.54
C GLN A 205 7.26 -18.77 16.72
N PHE A 206 7.39 -17.46 16.95
CA PHE A 206 6.86 -16.41 16.07
C PHE A 206 7.99 -15.64 15.36
N PHE A 207 7.71 -15.10 14.17
CA PHE A 207 8.70 -14.50 13.27
C PHE A 207 8.42 -13.02 12.93
N GLY A 208 7.42 -12.42 13.57
CA GLY A 208 6.94 -11.06 13.34
C GLY A 208 5.70 -10.75 14.16
N THR A 209 5.31 -9.48 14.25
CA THR A 209 4.26 -8.98 15.15
C THR A 209 3.30 -8.04 14.41
N ARG A 210 2.25 -7.52 15.08
CA ARG A 210 1.17 -6.76 14.44
C ARG A 210 1.20 -5.31 14.93
N PRO A 211 1.25 -4.30 14.04
CA PRO A 211 1.28 -2.89 14.46
C PRO A 211 0.06 -2.50 15.30
N LYS A 212 0.28 -1.77 16.40
CA LYS A 212 -0.78 -1.40 17.35
C LYS A 212 -1.82 -0.46 16.72
N GLU A 213 -1.41 0.33 15.71
CA GLU A 213 -2.31 1.20 14.93
C GLU A 213 -2.76 0.61 13.58
N SER A 214 -2.52 -0.69 13.30
CA SER A 214 -2.90 -1.28 12.00
C SER A 214 -4.41 -1.52 11.84
N TYR A 215 -5.07 -0.65 11.08
CA TYR A 215 -6.40 -0.89 10.51
C TYR A 215 -6.48 -2.19 9.66
N ASN A 216 -5.34 -2.74 9.24
CA ASN A 216 -5.20 -4.04 8.57
C ASN A 216 -5.03 -5.20 9.58
N VAL A 217 -6.14 -5.86 9.94
CA VAL A 217 -6.20 -7.02 10.88
C VAL A 217 -5.41 -8.27 10.40
N GLN A 218 -4.68 -8.18 9.29
CA GLN A 218 -3.85 -9.23 8.70
C GLN A 218 -2.39 -8.82 8.47
N LEU A 219 -2.00 -7.56 8.75
CA LEU A 219 -0.61 -7.13 8.63
C LEU A 219 0.24 -7.71 9.76
N GLN A 220 1.33 -8.39 9.40
CA GLN A 220 2.32 -8.90 10.34
C GLN A 220 3.71 -8.49 9.85
N LEU A 221 4.37 -7.58 10.57
CA LEU A 221 5.70 -7.09 10.23
C LEU A 221 6.74 -8.13 10.67
N PRO A 222 7.63 -8.62 9.78
CA PRO A 222 8.66 -9.58 10.16
C PRO A 222 9.71 -8.93 11.06
N ALA A 223 10.17 -9.67 12.08
CA ALA A 223 11.11 -9.15 13.07
C ALA A 223 12.43 -8.67 12.42
N ARG A 224 12.88 -7.47 12.80
CA ARG A 224 14.04 -6.80 12.20
C ARG A 224 15.28 -7.11 13.04
N VAL A 225 16.35 -7.59 12.40
CA VAL A 225 17.61 -7.95 13.08
C VAL A 225 18.76 -7.17 12.46
N GLY A 226 19.50 -6.42 13.25
CA GLY A 226 20.53 -5.54 12.71
C GLY A 226 21.14 -4.55 13.69
N PHE A 227 21.81 -3.56 13.11
CA PHE A 227 22.53 -2.48 13.79
C PHE A 227 22.29 -1.17 13.05
N CYS A 228 22.05 -0.08 13.76
CA CYS A 228 21.87 1.26 13.22
C CYS A 228 22.67 2.27 14.04
N ARG A 229 23.30 3.25 13.38
CA ARG A 229 24.04 4.34 14.02
C ARG A 229 23.17 5.51 14.50
N GLY A 230 21.90 5.55 14.10
CA GLY A 230 21.01 6.72 14.20
C GLY A 230 21.26 7.76 13.10
N GLU A 231 20.52 8.87 13.14
CA GLU A 231 20.83 10.07 12.36
C GLU A 231 22.15 10.72 12.82
N VAL A 232 22.69 11.60 11.98
CA VAL A 232 23.90 12.38 12.26
C VAL A 232 23.59 13.86 12.03
N ASP A 233 24.01 14.72 12.96
CA ASP A 233 23.59 16.13 13.07
C ASP A 233 23.76 17.01 11.80
N ASP A 234 24.62 16.59 10.86
CA ASP A 234 24.81 17.26 9.57
C ASP A 234 23.86 16.71 8.46
N LEU A 235 22.78 17.46 8.22
CA LEU A 235 21.91 17.42 7.02
C LEU A 235 20.91 16.24 6.91
N ASN A 236 20.31 15.78 8.02
CA ASN A 236 19.30 14.70 8.04
C ASN A 236 19.74 13.45 7.24
N ARG A 237 21.01 13.08 7.39
CA ARG A 237 21.59 11.92 6.71
C ARG A 237 21.45 10.71 7.60
N GLN A 238 20.56 9.80 7.20
CA GLN A 238 20.39 8.48 7.79
C GLN A 238 21.76 7.80 7.92
N GLY A 239 22.17 7.48 9.16
CA GLY A 239 23.51 6.98 9.45
C GLY A 239 23.75 5.56 8.92
N PRO A 240 25.00 5.08 8.97
CA PRO A 240 25.33 3.73 8.53
C PRO A 240 24.55 2.69 9.36
N TYR A 241 23.98 1.71 8.66
CA TYR A 241 23.20 0.63 9.25
C TYR A 241 23.48 -0.70 8.54
N PHE A 242 23.21 -1.80 9.25
CA PHE A 242 23.32 -3.16 8.76
C PHE A 242 22.04 -3.90 9.13
N SER A 243 21.37 -4.53 8.17
CA SER A 243 20.28 -5.48 8.45
C SER A 243 20.63 -6.89 8.02
N LEU A 244 20.28 -7.85 8.88
CA LEU A 244 20.35 -9.29 8.65
C LEU A 244 19.03 -9.85 8.12
N THR A 245 17.89 -9.22 8.45
CA THR A 245 16.55 -9.65 8.04
C THR A 245 15.78 -8.57 7.27
N SER A 246 14.95 -9.03 6.34
CA SER A 246 14.08 -8.19 5.49
C SER A 246 12.77 -8.89 5.09
N THR A 247 12.60 -10.16 5.48
CA THR A 247 11.46 -11.02 5.16
C THR A 247 11.24 -12.03 6.29
N GLU A 248 10.01 -12.52 6.47
CA GLU A 248 9.70 -13.57 7.45
C GLU A 248 10.60 -14.82 7.28
N GLN A 249 10.96 -15.18 6.04
CA GLN A 249 11.88 -16.30 5.79
C GLN A 249 13.30 -16.00 6.28
N SER A 250 13.80 -14.77 6.15
CA SER A 250 15.11 -14.40 6.73
C SER A 250 15.09 -14.47 8.27
N VAL A 251 13.95 -14.22 8.92
CA VAL A 251 13.77 -14.42 10.37
C VAL A 251 13.74 -15.92 10.73
N LYS A 252 13.02 -16.74 9.96
CA LYS A 252 13.04 -18.22 10.10
C LYS A 252 14.44 -18.80 9.94
N ASN A 253 15.28 -18.20 9.09
CA ASN A 253 16.66 -18.62 8.90
C ASN A 253 17.56 -18.39 10.13
N LEU A 254 17.19 -17.54 11.10
CA LEU A 254 18.05 -17.16 12.23
C LEU A 254 18.49 -18.34 13.09
N TYR A 255 17.62 -19.30 13.37
CA TYR A 255 17.97 -20.52 14.13
C TYR A 255 18.46 -21.68 13.24
N GLN A 256 18.33 -21.55 11.91
CA GLN A 256 18.65 -22.60 10.92
C GLN A 256 20.00 -22.38 10.23
N HIS A 257 20.46 -21.13 10.15
CA HIS A 257 21.69 -20.70 9.50
C HIS A 257 22.63 -20.00 10.50
N SER A 258 23.82 -19.61 10.02
CA SER A 258 24.90 -19.02 10.81
C SER A 258 25.96 -18.42 9.90
N ASN A 259 26.67 -17.38 10.37
CA ASN A 259 27.92 -16.89 9.75
C ASN A 259 29.20 -17.37 10.48
N LEU A 260 29.05 -18.30 11.43
CA LEU A 260 30.09 -19.01 12.18
C LEU A 260 30.15 -20.51 11.86
N GLY A 261 29.19 -21.05 11.11
CA GLY A 261 29.02 -22.48 10.86
C GLY A 261 28.35 -23.27 12.00
N ILE A 262 27.75 -22.59 12.99
CA ILE A 262 26.98 -23.20 14.09
C ILE A 262 25.56 -22.66 14.02
N PRO A 263 24.57 -23.40 13.47
CA PRO A 263 23.21 -22.91 13.27
C PRO A 263 22.61 -22.31 14.54
N GLY A 264 22.08 -21.09 14.42
CA GLY A 264 21.60 -20.30 15.55
C GLY A 264 22.59 -19.28 16.11
N VAL A 265 23.88 -19.35 15.79
CA VAL A 265 24.89 -18.37 16.28
C VAL A 265 25.35 -17.45 15.16
N TRP A 266 25.29 -16.15 15.40
CA TRP A 266 25.71 -15.10 14.46
C TRP A 266 26.68 -14.13 15.16
N ALA A 267 27.74 -13.73 14.47
CA ALA A 267 28.76 -12.82 15.00
C ALA A 267 29.06 -11.64 14.06
N PHE A 268 29.28 -10.47 14.67
CA PHE A 268 29.45 -9.18 14.00
C PHE A 268 30.52 -8.35 14.71
N HIS A 269 31.39 -7.68 13.96
CA HIS A 269 32.29 -6.63 14.46
C HIS A 269 31.56 -5.30 14.33
N ILE A 270 31.26 -4.66 15.47
CA ILE A 270 30.28 -3.55 15.55
C ILE A 270 30.87 -2.21 15.96
N GLY A 271 32.13 -2.14 16.39
CA GLY A 271 32.80 -0.88 16.72
C GLY A 271 34.29 -1.08 16.95
N SER A 272 35.10 -0.04 16.71
CA SER A 272 36.57 -0.11 16.76
C SER A 272 37.21 1.24 17.08
N THR A 273 38.47 1.23 17.52
CA THR A 273 39.35 2.41 17.53
C THR A 273 39.86 2.79 16.15
N SER A 274 39.84 1.85 15.20
CA SER A 274 40.13 2.10 13.79
C SER A 274 38.83 2.46 13.05
N PRO A 275 38.87 3.30 11.99
CA PRO A 275 37.69 3.60 11.20
C PRO A 275 36.98 2.34 10.67
N LEU A 276 35.69 2.22 10.96
CA LEU A 276 34.84 1.10 10.61
C LEU A 276 33.67 1.61 9.74
N ASP A 277 33.71 1.34 8.44
CA ASP A 277 32.78 1.93 7.46
C ASP A 277 31.32 1.53 7.73
N ASN A 278 31.13 0.28 8.18
CA ASN A 278 29.88 -0.29 8.67
C ASN A 278 30.19 -1.59 9.44
N VAL A 279 29.19 -2.16 10.13
CA VAL A 279 29.28 -3.46 10.80
C VAL A 279 29.74 -4.56 9.84
N ARG A 280 30.69 -5.39 10.29
CA ARG A 280 31.29 -6.47 9.48
C ARG A 280 30.88 -7.85 10.04
N PRO A 281 30.11 -8.69 9.30
CA PRO A 281 29.76 -10.03 9.74
C PRO A 281 30.97 -10.98 9.70
N ALA A 282 30.92 -12.05 10.49
CA ALA A 282 31.86 -13.17 10.39
C ALA A 282 31.77 -13.86 9.01
N THR A 283 32.86 -14.48 8.56
CA THR A 283 33.02 -15.00 7.18
C THR A 283 33.27 -16.50 7.07
N ILE A 284 33.29 -17.24 8.19
CA ILE A 284 33.38 -18.71 8.16
C ILE A 284 31.98 -19.32 8.00
N GLY A 285 31.53 -19.42 6.75
CA GLY A 285 30.27 -20.09 6.40
C GLY A 285 29.86 -20.02 4.91
N GLY A 286 30.43 -19.09 4.15
CA GLY A 286 30.04 -18.78 2.79
C GLY A 286 30.03 -17.26 2.56
N ASP A 287 29.93 -16.82 1.31
CA ASP A 287 30.08 -15.40 0.98
C ASP A 287 28.80 -14.60 1.27
N LEU A 288 28.77 -13.95 2.43
CA LEU A 288 27.72 -13.01 2.85
C LEU A 288 28.06 -11.54 2.55
N SER A 289 29.01 -11.25 1.64
CA SER A 289 29.41 -9.88 1.27
C SER A 289 28.32 -9.06 0.55
N LYS A 290 27.13 -9.62 0.30
CA LYS A 290 25.96 -8.89 -0.23
C LYS A 290 25.17 -8.08 0.81
N ALA A 291 25.61 -8.03 2.08
CA ALA A 291 25.16 -7.01 3.02
C ALA A 291 25.71 -5.63 2.61
N ARG A 292 24.88 -4.85 1.91
CA ARG A 292 25.29 -3.62 1.20
C ARG A 292 25.56 -2.46 2.18
N PRO A 293 26.78 -1.90 2.28
CA PRO A 293 27.02 -0.69 3.04
C PRO A 293 26.58 0.52 2.20
N SER A 294 25.38 1.03 2.46
CA SER A 294 24.80 2.18 1.74
C SER A 294 25.34 3.51 2.27
N ALA A 295 26.59 3.84 1.94
CA ALA A 295 27.20 5.15 2.22
C ALA A 295 27.55 5.88 0.91
N PRO A 296 27.00 7.08 0.63
CA PRO A 296 27.27 7.81 -0.60
C PRO A 296 28.63 8.51 -0.56
N LEU A 297 29.69 7.81 -0.99
CA LEU A 297 31.00 8.42 -1.25
C LEU A 297 30.88 9.45 -2.39
N GLY A 298 31.01 10.73 -2.04
CA GLY A 298 30.80 11.84 -2.97
C GLY A 298 31.85 11.89 -4.09
N GLN A 299 31.39 12.11 -5.33
CA GLN A 299 32.26 12.53 -6.43
C GLN A 299 32.04 14.02 -6.71
N SER A 300 33.08 14.80 -6.46
CA SER A 300 33.15 16.20 -6.91
C SER A 300 33.30 16.24 -8.43
N PHE A 301 32.32 16.82 -9.11
CA PHE A 301 32.46 17.27 -10.50
C PHE A 301 32.54 18.79 -10.52
N SER A 302 33.76 19.29 -10.74
CA SER A 302 34.08 20.72 -10.74
C SER A 302 33.58 21.45 -12.00
N HIS A 303 33.03 22.65 -11.81
CA HIS A 303 32.53 23.55 -12.85
C HIS A 303 33.51 23.81 -14.03
N ALA A 304 32.96 23.86 -15.25
CA ALA A 304 33.31 24.84 -16.28
C ALA A 304 32.26 24.86 -17.41
N VAL A 305 31.85 25.97 -18.03
CA VAL A 305 31.94 27.43 -17.74
C VAL A 305 30.84 28.11 -18.58
N ALA A 306 30.11 29.10 -18.04
CA ALA A 306 29.26 30.11 -18.74
C ALA A 306 28.12 29.57 -19.65
N LEU A 307 26.96 30.22 -19.78
CA LEU A 307 26.68 31.66 -19.67
C LEU A 307 25.89 32.07 -18.43
N GLU A 308 26.26 33.23 -17.90
CA GLU A 308 25.45 34.02 -16.98
C GLU A 308 24.57 34.97 -17.81
N ASP A 309 23.37 35.27 -17.32
CA ASP A 309 22.73 36.57 -17.55
C ASP A 309 22.18 37.05 -16.20
N ASP A 310 22.41 38.32 -15.89
CA ASP A 310 22.27 38.93 -14.56
C ASP A 310 20.86 39.48 -14.32
N TYR A 311 20.22 39.09 -13.19
CA TYR A 311 19.30 39.97 -12.47
C TYR A 311 19.43 39.83 -10.95
N THR A 312 20.32 40.66 -10.39
CA THR A 312 20.21 41.38 -9.10
C THR A 312 18.93 41.18 -8.26
N GLN A 313 19.13 40.96 -6.95
CA GLN A 313 18.07 41.06 -5.92
C GLN A 313 17.97 42.49 -5.38
N ASP A 314 16.77 43.07 -5.34
CA ASP A 314 16.27 43.94 -4.24
C ASP A 314 14.73 44.15 -4.40
N PRO A 315 13.96 44.76 -3.46
CA PRO A 315 12.88 43.99 -2.84
C PRO A 315 11.49 44.67 -2.74
N LEU A 316 10.53 43.91 -2.19
CA LEU A 316 9.18 44.29 -1.74
C LEU A 316 8.16 44.66 -2.82
N ASP A 317 6.98 44.05 -2.75
CA ASP A 317 5.79 44.76 -2.27
C ASP A 317 4.72 43.75 -1.76
N ASP A 318 3.80 44.24 -0.94
CA ASP A 318 2.67 43.51 -0.33
C ASP A 318 1.41 43.54 -1.24
N TYR A 319 0.28 43.10 -0.67
CA TYR A 319 -1.10 43.05 -1.23
C TYR A 319 -1.43 41.85 -2.13
N ASP A 320 -2.63 41.25 -2.11
CA ASP A 320 -3.77 41.09 -1.18
C ASP A 320 -4.94 40.59 -2.05
N GLU A 321 -5.23 39.28 -2.04
CA GLU A 321 -6.47 38.74 -2.63
C GLU A 321 -7.11 37.66 -1.74
N ASN A 322 -7.87 38.13 -0.75
CA ASN A 322 -9.16 37.57 -0.28
C ASN A 322 -9.44 36.07 -0.54
N GLU A 323 -9.22 35.20 0.47
CA GLU A 323 -9.92 33.91 0.54
C GLU A 323 -11.35 34.13 1.06
N GLU A 324 -12.38 33.98 0.20
CA GLU A 324 -13.77 33.96 0.66
C GLU A 324 -14.08 32.64 1.40
N GLU A 325 -14.13 32.71 2.73
CA GLU A 325 -14.54 31.61 3.60
C GLU A 325 -16.04 31.28 3.38
N ILE A 326 -16.32 30.16 2.70
CA ILE A 326 -17.69 29.75 2.37
C ILE A 326 -18.41 29.21 3.62
N GLU A 327 -19.06 30.12 4.35
CA GLU A 327 -19.87 29.81 5.53
C GLU A 327 -21.09 28.94 5.16
N TYR A 328 -21.19 27.75 5.76
CA TYR A 328 -22.36 26.88 5.63
C TYR A 328 -23.45 27.26 6.66
N PRO A 329 -24.71 27.44 6.25
CA PRO A 329 -25.80 27.70 7.20
C PRO A 329 -26.09 26.45 8.06
N PRO A 330 -26.30 26.59 9.38
CA PRO A 330 -26.53 25.46 10.27
C PRO A 330 -27.93 24.84 10.09
N SER A 331 -27.98 23.51 10.04
CA SER A 331 -29.23 22.73 10.03
C SER A 331 -30.01 22.90 11.34
N GLU A 332 -31.34 23.07 11.26
CA GLU A 332 -32.20 23.09 12.45
C GLU A 332 -32.22 21.72 13.17
N PRO A 333 -32.19 21.70 14.52
CA PRO A 333 -32.32 20.46 15.29
C PRO A 333 -33.78 20.00 15.37
N ALA A 334 -34.04 18.75 14.94
CA ALA A 334 -35.35 18.14 15.08
C ALA A 334 -35.72 17.90 16.56
N GLU A 335 -37.01 18.06 16.90
CA GLU A 335 -37.49 18.06 18.28
C GLU A 335 -37.35 16.71 19.00
N ALA A 336 -37.07 16.77 20.31
CA ALA A 336 -36.97 15.60 21.18
C ALA A 336 -38.35 15.08 21.60
N SER A 337 -38.54 13.76 21.59
CA SER A 337 -39.67 13.09 22.25
C SER A 337 -39.23 12.58 23.64
N ASN A 338 -40.02 12.92 24.67
CA ASN A 338 -39.70 12.61 26.07
C ASN A 338 -40.02 11.16 26.45
N GLY A 339 -39.13 10.52 27.23
CA GLY A 339 -39.33 9.19 27.83
C GLY A 339 -38.58 9.04 29.14
N HIS A 340 -39.22 9.39 30.27
CA HIS A 340 -38.62 9.33 31.61
C HIS A 340 -38.35 7.90 32.10
N SER A 341 -37.19 7.69 32.72
CA SER A 341 -37.13 7.03 34.04
C SER A 341 -35.85 7.44 34.79
N SER A 342 -35.95 7.61 36.11
CA SER A 342 -34.86 8.12 36.98
C SER A 342 -34.79 7.33 38.29
N VAL A 343 -33.58 7.01 38.76
CA VAL A 343 -33.14 6.75 40.16
C VAL A 343 -31.59 6.69 40.06
N ASP A 344 -30.75 7.55 40.67
CA ASP A 344 -30.49 7.84 42.10
C ASP A 344 -29.74 6.65 42.80
N VAL A 345 -28.71 6.76 43.66
CA VAL A 345 -28.18 7.84 44.54
C VAL A 345 -26.62 7.83 44.55
N SER A 346 -26.01 8.95 44.96
CA SER A 346 -24.56 9.15 45.19
C SER A 346 -23.90 8.29 46.29
N LEU A 347 -22.55 8.26 46.28
CA LEU A 347 -21.72 8.18 47.49
C LEU A 347 -20.73 9.36 47.56
N ARG A 348 -20.29 9.77 48.77
CA ARG A 348 -19.80 11.14 49.01
C ARG A 348 -18.73 11.28 50.12
N GLY A 349 -17.60 11.92 49.79
CA GLY A 349 -16.66 12.56 50.73
C GLY A 349 -15.27 11.92 50.87
N ARG A 350 -14.28 12.58 51.50
CA ARG A 350 -14.31 13.93 52.14
C ARG A 350 -12.91 14.45 52.56
N ILE A 351 -12.65 15.77 52.41
CA ILE A 351 -11.60 16.64 53.06
C ILE A 351 -10.10 16.25 52.78
N SER A 352 -9.07 17.14 52.75
CA SER A 352 -8.93 18.58 53.09
C SER A 352 -7.86 19.32 52.25
N ALA A 353 -7.91 20.66 52.22
CA ALA A 353 -6.80 21.57 51.89
C ALA A 353 -6.27 22.28 53.17
N PRO A 354 -5.11 22.95 53.12
CA PRO A 354 -5.04 24.44 53.11
C PRO A 354 -3.86 25.00 52.25
N ASP A 355 -3.66 26.30 51.97
CA ASP A 355 -4.42 27.56 52.17
C ASP A 355 -3.90 28.68 51.23
N SER A 356 -4.74 29.72 51.00
CA SER A 356 -4.46 31.19 50.89
C SER A 356 -3.21 31.80 50.18
N ASP A 357 -3.24 33.03 49.61
CA ASP A 357 -4.32 33.96 49.18
C ASP A 357 -3.74 35.20 48.43
N LEU A 358 -4.63 36.07 47.89
CA LEU A 358 -4.40 37.47 47.44
C LEU A 358 -3.55 37.72 46.16
N ALA A 359 -3.69 38.83 45.41
CA ALA A 359 -4.81 39.76 45.13
C ALA A 359 -4.46 40.71 43.95
N SER A 360 -5.47 41.28 43.27
CA SER A 360 -5.35 42.31 42.19
C SER A 360 -5.61 43.75 42.75
N PRO A 361 -5.88 44.86 42.00
CA PRO A 361 -5.85 45.13 40.53
C PRO A 361 -5.42 46.58 40.05
N VAL A 362 -5.28 46.80 38.70
CA VAL A 362 -5.36 48.08 37.89
C VAL A 362 -4.45 49.33 38.23
N PRO A 363 -4.49 50.51 37.52
CA PRO A 363 -4.78 50.89 36.09
C PRO A 363 -3.84 51.98 35.42
N ARG A 364 -3.99 52.20 34.07
CA ARG A 364 -3.83 53.51 33.32
C ARG A 364 -2.41 54.15 33.21
N SER A 365 -2.06 55.11 32.32
CA SER A 365 -2.65 55.68 31.06
C SER A 365 -1.69 56.66 30.29
N ALA A 366 -1.54 56.50 28.97
CA ALA A 366 -1.33 57.48 27.86
C ALA A 366 -0.33 58.68 27.89
N SER A 367 0.40 58.87 26.76
CA SER A 367 0.34 60.05 25.83
C SER A 367 1.65 60.76 25.39
N ARG A 368 1.64 61.27 24.14
CA ARG A 368 2.48 62.33 23.50
C ARG A 368 4.00 62.06 23.28
N GLY A 369 4.65 62.58 22.22
CA GLY A 369 4.19 63.35 21.06
C GLY A 369 5.34 63.81 20.13
N GLY A 370 5.05 64.27 18.90
CA GLY A 370 6.03 64.91 17.97
C GLY A 370 6.18 66.43 18.21
N PRO A 371 6.98 67.17 17.40
CA PRO A 371 6.37 68.20 16.51
C PRO A 371 7.18 68.68 15.25
N GLU A 372 6.54 69.57 14.45
CA GLU A 372 7.06 70.54 13.42
C GLU A 372 7.60 70.01 12.05
N THR A 373 7.47 70.69 10.89
CA THR A 373 7.01 72.08 10.55
C THR A 373 6.28 72.16 9.17
N GLU A 374 5.82 73.36 8.77
CA GLU A 374 4.79 73.66 7.74
C GLU A 374 5.24 73.84 6.26
N SER A 375 4.31 73.70 5.31
CA SER A 375 3.81 74.81 4.44
C SER A 375 2.60 74.41 3.54
N SER A 376 1.94 75.37 2.91
CA SER A 376 0.67 75.29 2.14
C SER A 376 0.74 76.24 0.89
N PRO A 377 -0.27 76.48 -0.01
CA PRO A 377 -1.72 76.20 0.08
C PRO A 377 -2.57 75.93 -1.23
N LEU A 378 -3.89 75.70 -1.05
CA LEU A 378 -5.06 76.03 -1.93
C LEU A 378 -5.32 75.31 -3.30
N ASP A 379 -6.18 74.28 -3.32
CA ASP A 379 -7.66 74.28 -3.65
C ASP A 379 -8.24 75.18 -4.80
N PRO A 380 -9.45 74.93 -5.36
CA PRO A 380 -9.99 73.76 -6.12
C PRO A 380 -10.70 74.15 -7.47
N HIS A 381 -11.35 73.22 -8.20
CA HIS A 381 -12.76 73.35 -8.71
C HIS A 381 -13.32 72.21 -9.63
N THR A 382 -14.65 72.12 -9.67
CA THR A 382 -15.55 71.26 -10.49
C THR A 382 -15.98 71.86 -11.85
N LYS A 383 -16.30 71.06 -12.90
CA LYS A 383 -17.63 70.98 -13.60
C LYS A 383 -17.69 70.32 -15.02
N GLU A 384 -18.83 69.67 -15.27
CA GLU A 384 -19.68 69.57 -16.50
C GLU A 384 -19.21 69.14 -17.92
N ARG A 385 -19.99 68.17 -18.48
CA ARG A 385 -20.64 68.07 -19.82
C ARG A 385 -19.86 68.26 -21.16
N ARG A 386 -19.92 67.19 -21.98
CA ARG A 386 -20.39 67.08 -23.41
C ARG A 386 -20.56 68.37 -24.25
N PRO A 387 -20.20 68.36 -25.56
CA PRO A 387 -21.16 67.87 -26.59
C PRO A 387 -20.55 67.17 -27.85
N GLN A 388 -21.34 67.11 -28.94
CA GLN A 388 -21.13 66.50 -30.29
C GLN A 388 -19.88 67.00 -31.08
N GLY A 389 -19.48 66.44 -32.23
CA GLY A 389 -19.96 65.28 -33.01
C GLY A 389 -20.56 65.60 -34.41
N GLU A 390 -19.96 65.06 -35.49
CA GLU A 390 -20.41 65.01 -36.92
C GLU A 390 -19.79 63.71 -37.51
N THR A 391 -20.41 62.78 -38.27
CA THR A 391 -21.30 62.75 -39.46
C THR A 391 -20.63 62.95 -40.82
N ASP A 392 -20.69 61.92 -41.66
CA ASP A 392 -21.10 62.03 -43.07
C ASP A 392 -21.95 60.79 -43.48
N ALA A 393 -22.67 60.82 -44.61
CA ALA A 393 -23.97 60.12 -44.75
C ALA A 393 -24.29 59.51 -46.15
N SER A 394 -25.57 59.15 -46.36
CA SER A 394 -26.23 58.58 -47.58
C SER A 394 -26.05 57.06 -47.77
N ASP A 395 -26.97 56.24 -48.33
CA ASP A 395 -28.40 56.29 -48.76
C ASP A 395 -28.78 54.83 -49.17
N LEU A 396 -30.00 54.28 -49.41
CA LEU A 396 -31.46 54.57 -49.38
C LEU A 396 -32.17 53.17 -49.57
N LYS A 397 -33.49 52.84 -49.57
CA LYS A 397 -34.84 53.47 -49.51
C LYS A 397 -35.92 52.40 -49.19
N GLY A 398 -37.03 52.77 -48.52
CA GLY A 398 -38.26 51.95 -48.40
C GLY A 398 -38.33 51.08 -47.11
N ARG A 399 -39.31 51.17 -46.17
CA ARG A 399 -40.73 51.65 -46.16
C ARG A 399 -41.69 50.60 -46.80
N VAL A 400 -42.75 50.05 -46.17
CA VAL A 400 -43.57 50.48 -45.01
C VAL A 400 -44.34 49.32 -44.29
N GLU A 401 -44.93 49.60 -43.10
CA GLU A 401 -46.13 49.04 -42.35
C GLU A 401 -46.86 47.74 -42.81
N SER A 402 -47.75 47.06 -42.04
CA SER A 402 -48.07 46.87 -40.59
C SER A 402 -49.36 46.01 -40.51
N SER A 403 -49.68 45.40 -39.34
CA SER A 403 -51.03 44.87 -38.99
C SER A 403 -51.51 43.62 -39.80
N GLU A 404 -52.53 42.82 -39.45
CA GLU A 404 -53.52 42.75 -38.33
C GLU A 404 -53.71 41.28 -37.83
N GLN A 405 -54.44 41.06 -36.73
CA GLN A 405 -55.18 39.80 -36.46
C GLN A 405 -56.58 39.86 -37.11
N PRO A 406 -57.17 38.71 -37.49
CA PRO A 406 -58.35 38.25 -36.73
C PRO A 406 -58.47 36.72 -36.59
N GLY A 407 -59.37 36.26 -35.70
CA GLY A 407 -59.64 34.83 -35.43
C GLY A 407 -61.05 34.36 -35.83
N THR A 408 -61.68 33.52 -34.98
CA THR A 408 -62.96 32.76 -35.21
C THR A 408 -62.77 31.58 -36.18
N ARG A 409 -63.33 30.37 -35.98
CA ARG A 409 -64.64 29.99 -35.43
C ARG A 409 -64.68 28.49 -35.02
N VAL A 410 -65.52 28.14 -34.04
CA VAL A 410 -65.82 26.74 -33.59
C VAL A 410 -67.23 26.35 -34.09
N PRO A 411 -67.49 25.07 -34.46
CA PRO A 411 -68.34 24.22 -33.61
C PRO A 411 -67.94 22.72 -33.56
N ALA A 412 -68.36 22.04 -32.49
CA ALA A 412 -68.46 20.57 -32.33
C ALA A 412 -69.96 20.15 -32.53
N PRO A 413 -70.47 18.95 -32.15
CA PRO A 413 -69.87 17.71 -31.62
C PRO A 413 -70.24 16.51 -32.56
N PRO A 414 -70.75 15.30 -32.18
CA PRO A 414 -71.51 14.88 -30.99
C PRO A 414 -70.77 13.96 -30.00
N GLU A 415 -71.34 13.85 -28.80
CA GLU A 415 -70.98 12.89 -27.74
C GLU A 415 -71.85 11.62 -27.81
N THR A 416 -71.45 10.57 -27.07
CA THR A 416 -72.42 9.60 -26.51
C THR A 416 -72.01 9.16 -25.11
N GLU A 417 -72.98 9.16 -24.19
CA GLU A 417 -72.91 8.74 -22.79
C GLU A 417 -72.89 7.19 -22.67
N GLY A 418 -72.56 6.56 -21.54
CA GLY A 418 -72.09 7.09 -20.24
C GLY A 418 -72.10 6.01 -19.13
N ASP A 419 -71.92 6.48 -17.89
CA ASP A 419 -72.16 5.84 -16.58
C ASP A 419 -71.48 4.52 -16.15
N SER A 420 -71.21 4.48 -14.83
CA SER A 420 -70.83 3.34 -13.96
C SER A 420 -71.96 3.15 -12.92
N PRO A 421 -72.16 2.02 -12.19
CA PRO A 421 -71.17 1.50 -11.21
C PRO A 421 -71.24 0.00 -10.77
N ALA A 422 -70.27 -0.38 -9.92
CA ALA A 422 -70.33 -1.43 -8.85
C ALA A 422 -70.24 -2.95 -9.21
N PRO A 423 -69.81 -3.83 -8.26
CA PRO A 423 -69.29 -5.20 -8.54
C PRO A 423 -70.18 -6.38 -8.05
N PRO A 424 -69.88 -7.63 -8.48
CA PRO A 424 -69.19 -8.61 -7.62
C PRO A 424 -68.21 -9.56 -8.38
N GLY A 425 -67.43 -10.48 -7.76
CA GLY A 425 -67.13 -10.67 -6.33
C GLY A 425 -67.16 -12.13 -5.79
N GLU A 426 -66.27 -13.04 -6.23
CA GLU A 426 -66.19 -14.43 -5.70
C GLU A 426 -64.74 -15.01 -5.73
N ALA A 427 -64.44 -16.11 -5.01
CA ALA A 427 -63.05 -16.55 -4.69
C ALA A 427 -62.78 -18.11 -4.69
N PRO A 428 -62.00 -18.77 -3.78
CA PRO A 428 -60.91 -19.69 -4.19
C PRO A 428 -61.08 -21.17 -3.74
N PRO A 429 -60.05 -22.03 -3.97
CA PRO A 429 -59.76 -23.14 -3.05
C PRO A 429 -58.25 -23.29 -2.66
N PRO A 430 -57.91 -24.01 -1.55
CA PRO A 430 -56.55 -24.05 -0.96
C PRO A 430 -55.85 -25.44 -0.96
N SER A 431 -54.72 -25.53 -0.22
CA SER A 431 -53.74 -26.63 -0.06
C SER A 431 -54.27 -27.97 0.54
N PRO A 432 -53.43 -29.03 0.59
CA PRO A 432 -52.73 -29.37 1.84
C PRO A 432 -51.28 -29.91 1.67
N GLU A 433 -50.73 -30.58 2.70
CA GLU A 433 -49.30 -30.79 2.99
C GLU A 433 -48.76 -32.23 2.79
N GLY A 434 -47.43 -32.37 2.69
CA GLY A 434 -46.66 -33.27 3.58
C GLY A 434 -46.22 -34.68 3.13
N GLY A 435 -44.94 -35.00 3.36
CA GLY A 435 -44.51 -36.32 3.89
C GLY A 435 -43.71 -37.30 3.00
N ALA A 436 -42.40 -37.42 3.28
CA ALA A 436 -41.51 -38.60 3.19
C ALA A 436 -41.36 -39.46 1.89
N GLY A 437 -40.17 -40.06 1.71
CA GLY A 437 -39.86 -41.07 0.68
C GLY A 437 -40.11 -42.53 1.15
N PRO A 438 -39.50 -43.59 0.54
CA PRO A 438 -38.19 -43.60 -0.17
C PRO A 438 -38.08 -44.44 -1.48
N ALA A 439 -36.90 -44.35 -2.11
CA ALA A 439 -36.15 -45.35 -2.92
C ALA A 439 -36.85 -46.29 -3.95
N ASP A 440 -36.40 -46.30 -5.23
CA ASP A 440 -35.30 -47.15 -5.76
C ASP A 440 -35.37 -47.39 -7.32
N GLN A 441 -34.22 -47.73 -7.93
CA GLN A 441 -33.98 -48.41 -9.25
C GLN A 441 -34.54 -47.88 -10.61
N ASP A 442 -33.61 -47.25 -11.37
CA ASP A 442 -33.06 -47.71 -12.69
C ASP A 442 -33.59 -47.34 -14.11
N ALA A 443 -32.62 -47.24 -15.03
CA ALA A 443 -32.59 -47.39 -16.51
C ALA A 443 -33.32 -46.45 -17.51
N LEU A 444 -32.54 -45.74 -18.35
CA LEU A 444 -32.87 -45.31 -19.73
C LEU A 444 -31.62 -45.31 -20.66
N PRO A 445 -31.71 -45.73 -21.95
CA PRO A 445 -30.54 -45.79 -22.85
C PRO A 445 -30.59 -44.93 -24.14
N ALA A 446 -29.39 -44.54 -24.60
CA ALA A 446 -28.90 -44.37 -25.98
C ALA A 446 -29.51 -43.33 -26.98
N HIS A 447 -28.61 -42.53 -27.58
CA HIS A 447 -28.77 -41.82 -28.86
C HIS A 447 -28.10 -42.60 -30.02
N PRO A 448 -28.46 -42.31 -31.28
CA PRO A 448 -27.44 -42.26 -32.35
C PRO A 448 -27.66 -41.18 -33.44
N GLY A 449 -26.55 -40.74 -34.08
CA GLY A 449 -26.54 -40.23 -35.46
C GLY A 449 -26.52 -38.71 -35.70
N GLY A 450 -25.74 -38.28 -36.71
CA GLY A 450 -25.66 -36.92 -37.25
C GLY A 450 -24.74 -36.89 -38.49
N GLU A 451 -24.75 -35.83 -39.31
CA GLU A 451 -23.96 -35.78 -40.57
C GLU A 451 -23.65 -34.37 -41.12
N ALA A 452 -22.47 -34.24 -41.77
CA ALA A 452 -22.07 -33.31 -42.86
C ALA A 452 -22.04 -31.76 -42.68
N ALA A 453 -21.19 -30.97 -43.38
CA ALA A 453 -19.88 -31.19 -44.09
C ALA A 453 -19.27 -29.87 -44.67
N LEU A 454 -18.03 -29.96 -45.21
CA LEU A 454 -17.36 -29.05 -46.21
C LEU A 454 -16.64 -27.74 -45.71
N PRO A 455 -15.68 -27.15 -46.47
CA PRO A 455 -14.51 -27.77 -47.14
C PRO A 455 -13.17 -26.94 -47.17
N ASN A 456 -12.00 -27.63 -47.17
CA ASN A 456 -10.73 -27.25 -47.86
C ASN A 456 -9.94 -25.97 -47.39
N TYR A 457 -8.66 -25.69 -47.76
CA TYR A 457 -7.61 -26.52 -48.42
C TYR A 457 -6.19 -26.54 -47.74
N PRO A 458 -5.03 -25.99 -48.24
CA PRO A 458 -3.78 -26.79 -48.17
C PRO A 458 -2.57 -26.16 -47.45
N GLY A 459 -1.55 -26.99 -47.19
CA GLY A 459 -0.20 -26.58 -46.76
C GLY A 459 0.88 -27.61 -47.17
N PRO A 460 2.17 -27.24 -47.12
CA PRO A 460 3.33 -28.18 -47.16
C PRO A 460 4.38 -27.88 -46.06
N ASP A 461 5.26 -28.79 -45.59
CA ASP A 461 5.37 -30.26 -45.72
C ASP A 461 6.36 -30.84 -44.66
N HIS A 462 6.60 -32.15 -44.71
CA HIS A 462 7.74 -32.92 -44.15
C HIS A 462 7.77 -33.31 -42.66
N ALA A 463 7.31 -34.54 -42.39
CA ALA A 463 7.82 -35.41 -41.33
C ALA A 463 8.92 -36.36 -41.88
N PRO A 464 9.71 -37.03 -41.02
CA PRO A 464 9.44 -38.45 -40.78
C PRO A 464 9.49 -38.82 -39.28
N HIS A 465 8.61 -39.65 -38.71
CA HIS A 465 8.21 -41.04 -39.05
C HIS A 465 9.28 -42.12 -38.79
N LEU A 466 9.15 -42.82 -37.66
CA LEU A 466 9.23 -44.29 -37.48
C LEU A 466 8.84 -44.63 -36.01
N GLY A 467 8.12 -45.69 -35.64
CA GLY A 467 7.29 -46.60 -36.45
C GLY A 467 6.91 -47.91 -35.72
N HIS A 468 5.60 -48.14 -35.51
CA HIS A 468 4.92 -49.45 -35.27
C HIS A 468 5.32 -50.36 -34.06
N ARG A 469 4.49 -51.28 -33.51
CA ARG A 469 3.00 -51.45 -33.43
C ARG A 469 2.63 -52.77 -32.69
N ARG A 470 1.93 -52.69 -31.54
CA ARG A 470 1.08 -53.77 -30.91
C ARG A 470 1.83 -55.05 -30.44
N GLN A 471 1.31 -56.03 -29.66
CA GLN A 471 0.23 -56.27 -28.63
C GLN A 471 0.51 -57.72 -28.06
N VAL A 472 -0.12 -58.35 -27.04
CA VAL A 472 -1.30 -58.12 -26.16
C VAL A 472 -1.15 -58.94 -24.84
N VAL A 473 -1.76 -58.50 -23.72
CA VAL A 473 -2.07 -59.25 -22.44
C VAL A 473 -0.88 -59.90 -21.68
N GLY A 474 -0.78 -59.87 -20.35
CA GLY A 474 -1.61 -59.27 -19.28
C GLY A 474 -1.29 -59.92 -17.91
N VAL A 475 -2.21 -59.78 -16.94
CA VAL A 475 -2.17 -60.25 -15.52
C VAL A 475 -1.76 -59.18 -14.48
N GLU A 476 -2.67 -58.96 -13.52
CA GLU A 476 -2.59 -58.18 -12.28
C GLU A 476 -1.77 -58.94 -11.20
N ASP A 477 -1.22 -58.36 -10.13
CA ASP A 477 -1.20 -56.99 -9.58
C ASP A 477 0.13 -56.85 -8.79
N ASP A 478 0.72 -55.64 -8.72
CA ASP A 478 1.56 -55.27 -7.56
C ASP A 478 1.74 -53.75 -7.43
N ILE A 479 1.75 -53.23 -6.20
CA ILE A 479 1.61 -51.79 -5.93
C ILE A 479 2.95 -51.08 -6.00
N SER A 480 3.17 -50.26 -7.03
CA SER A 480 4.32 -49.36 -7.16
C SER A 480 3.88 -47.93 -7.49
N SER A 481 3.84 -47.08 -6.46
CA SER A 481 3.52 -45.65 -6.59
C SER A 481 4.70 -44.87 -7.18
N ASN A 482 4.94 -45.01 -8.48
CA ASN A 482 5.86 -44.15 -9.22
C ASN A 482 5.30 -42.73 -9.34
N THR A 483 5.62 -41.87 -8.38
CA THR A 483 5.45 -40.42 -8.51
C THR A 483 6.29 -39.94 -9.68
N GLU A 484 5.65 -39.52 -10.79
CA GLU A 484 6.36 -38.91 -11.90
C GLU A 484 6.99 -37.59 -11.45
N VAL A 485 8.31 -37.62 -11.25
CA VAL A 485 9.10 -36.42 -10.98
C VAL A 485 9.11 -35.59 -12.26
N PHE A 486 8.28 -34.54 -12.31
CA PHE A 486 8.29 -33.56 -13.40
C PHE A 486 9.64 -32.85 -13.45
N THR A 487 10.54 -33.34 -14.30
CA THR A 487 11.87 -32.76 -14.52
C THR A 487 11.75 -31.46 -15.31
N TYR A 488 11.47 -30.35 -14.61
CA TYR A 488 11.48 -29.02 -15.20
C TYR A 488 12.86 -28.73 -15.81
N ASN A 489 12.90 -28.46 -17.12
CA ASN A 489 14.12 -28.09 -17.83
C ASN A 489 14.65 -26.74 -17.30
N ALA A 490 15.61 -26.79 -16.38
CA ALA A 490 16.19 -25.61 -15.72
C ALA A 490 16.99 -24.67 -16.64
N ALA A 491 17.10 -24.95 -17.94
CA ALA A 491 17.93 -24.22 -18.89
C ALA A 491 17.41 -22.80 -19.24
N ASN A 492 16.09 -22.56 -19.15
CA ASN A 492 15.45 -21.30 -19.55
C ASN A 492 14.68 -20.62 -18.39
N LYS A 493 15.13 -20.80 -17.14
CA LYS A 493 14.49 -20.14 -15.99
C LYS A 493 14.98 -18.69 -15.88
N GLU A 494 14.10 -17.72 -16.13
CA GLU A 494 14.38 -16.32 -15.81
C GLU A 494 14.49 -16.15 -14.28
N THR A 495 15.67 -15.73 -13.79
CA THR A 495 15.94 -15.48 -12.37
C THR A 495 16.34 -14.03 -12.10
N CYS A 496 16.17 -13.59 -10.85
CA CYS A 496 16.50 -12.23 -10.41
C CYS A 496 17.96 -11.85 -10.67
N GLU A 497 18.90 -12.79 -10.54
CA GLU A 497 20.32 -12.59 -10.82
C GLU A 497 20.58 -11.90 -12.17
N HIS A 498 19.81 -12.28 -13.20
CA HIS A 498 19.94 -11.75 -14.56
C HIS A 498 18.78 -10.83 -14.99
N ASN A 499 17.76 -10.63 -14.13
CA ASN A 499 16.53 -9.92 -14.48
C ASN A 499 16.08 -8.82 -13.49
N HIS A 500 16.82 -8.57 -12.40
CA HIS A 500 16.44 -7.57 -11.40
C HIS A 500 16.23 -6.15 -11.99
N GLU A 501 16.93 -5.79 -13.06
CA GLU A 501 16.75 -4.54 -13.82
C GLU A 501 15.36 -4.39 -14.48
N ARG A 502 14.55 -5.46 -14.52
CA ARG A 502 13.15 -5.44 -15.01
C ARG A 502 12.13 -5.12 -13.91
N CYS A 503 12.59 -4.89 -12.68
CA CYS A 503 11.81 -4.39 -11.55
C CYS A 503 12.04 -2.89 -11.37
N SER A 504 11.17 -2.20 -10.61
CA SER A 504 11.44 -0.82 -10.21
C SER A 504 12.71 -0.73 -9.36
N ARG A 505 13.41 0.42 -9.41
CA ARG A 505 14.47 0.76 -8.45
C ARG A 505 13.96 0.75 -7.00
N HIS A 506 12.65 0.98 -6.83
CA HIS A 506 11.91 0.96 -5.56
C HIS A 506 11.15 -0.37 -5.36
N ALA A 507 11.69 -1.48 -5.90
CA ALA A 507 11.17 -2.83 -5.74
C ALA A 507 12.25 -3.80 -5.27
N PHE A 508 11.82 -4.95 -4.75
CA PHE A 508 12.65 -6.14 -4.59
C PHE A 508 12.26 -7.19 -5.63
N CYS A 509 13.24 -7.99 -6.04
CA CYS A 509 13.05 -9.12 -6.95
C CYS A 509 13.06 -10.43 -6.14
N THR A 510 12.09 -11.30 -6.37
CA THR A 510 11.98 -12.60 -5.69
C THR A 510 11.94 -13.74 -6.71
N ASP A 511 12.86 -14.69 -6.57
CA ASP A 511 12.88 -15.94 -7.32
C ASP A 511 11.87 -16.95 -6.74
N TYR A 512 11.02 -17.50 -7.60
CA TYR A 512 10.05 -18.55 -7.30
C TYR A 512 10.38 -19.84 -8.06
N ALA A 513 9.59 -20.91 -7.88
CA ALA A 513 9.81 -22.18 -8.57
C ALA A 513 9.89 -22.02 -10.11
N ALA A 514 8.96 -21.25 -10.70
CA ALA A 514 8.74 -21.17 -12.15
C ALA A 514 9.38 -19.94 -12.85
N GLY A 515 10.03 -19.04 -12.13
CA GLY A 515 10.54 -17.74 -12.63
C GLY A 515 10.61 -16.72 -11.49
N PHE A 516 10.74 -15.42 -11.79
CA PHE A 516 10.81 -14.35 -10.78
C PHE A 516 9.58 -13.43 -10.78
N CYS A 517 9.35 -12.71 -9.68
CA CYS A 517 8.46 -11.54 -9.66
C CYS A 517 9.16 -10.33 -9.02
N CYS A 518 8.60 -9.15 -9.29
CA CYS A 518 8.95 -7.89 -8.64
C CYS A 518 7.86 -7.52 -7.63
N HIS A 519 8.23 -6.89 -6.52
CA HIS A 519 7.32 -6.40 -5.48
C HIS A 519 7.82 -5.05 -4.97
N CYS A 520 6.96 -4.07 -4.70
CA CYS A 520 7.42 -2.76 -4.24
C CYS A 520 8.03 -2.82 -2.84
N GLN A 521 9.00 -1.93 -2.56
CA GLN A 521 9.58 -1.73 -1.24
C GLN A 521 8.58 -1.03 -0.31
N SER A 522 8.80 -1.08 1.01
CA SER A 522 7.98 -0.33 1.97
C SER A 522 7.93 1.16 1.63
N ARG A 523 6.81 1.83 1.96
CA ARG A 523 6.46 3.20 1.53
C ARG A 523 6.28 3.37 0.00
N PHE A 524 6.22 2.30 -0.78
CA PHE A 524 5.89 2.32 -2.21
C PHE A 524 4.85 1.26 -2.58
N TYR A 525 3.88 1.64 -3.41
CA TYR A 525 2.80 0.76 -3.89
C TYR A 525 2.81 0.65 -5.42
N GLY A 526 2.21 -0.42 -5.95
CA GLY A 526 2.21 -0.77 -7.37
C GLY A 526 2.61 -2.22 -7.65
N ASN A 527 2.65 -2.61 -8.92
CA ASN A 527 2.88 -3.99 -9.34
C ASN A 527 4.35 -4.46 -9.36
N GLY A 528 5.23 -3.84 -8.57
CA GLY A 528 6.66 -4.16 -8.45
C GLY A 528 7.54 -3.79 -9.66
N LYS A 529 6.99 -3.81 -10.88
CA LYS A 529 7.63 -3.24 -12.08
C LYS A 529 7.53 -1.72 -12.06
N HIS A 530 6.38 -1.21 -11.65
CA HIS A 530 6.12 0.20 -11.40
C HIS A 530 5.77 0.35 -9.92
N CYS A 531 6.43 1.28 -9.25
CA CYS A 531 6.24 1.55 -7.82
C CYS A 531 6.26 3.06 -7.62
N LEU A 532 5.22 3.61 -7.01
CA LEU A 532 5.09 5.02 -6.68
C LEU A 532 5.11 5.22 -5.16
N PRO A 533 5.71 6.31 -4.65
CA PRO A 533 5.80 6.55 -3.21
C PRO A 533 4.41 6.84 -2.64
N GLU A 534 4.11 6.24 -1.49
CA GLU A 534 2.84 6.41 -0.79
C GLU A 534 2.63 7.87 -0.34
N GLY A 535 1.38 8.32 -0.39
CA GLY A 535 0.94 9.66 0.03
C GLY A 535 1.47 10.85 -0.76
N ALA A 536 2.46 10.67 -1.63
CA ALA A 536 2.91 11.70 -2.55
C ALA A 536 1.82 12.03 -3.59
N PRO A 537 1.74 13.28 -4.08
CA PRO A 537 0.88 13.60 -5.20
C PRO A 537 1.43 12.96 -6.49
N HIS A 538 0.54 12.48 -7.36
CA HIS A 538 0.92 11.89 -8.65
C HIS A 538 0.36 12.71 -9.80
N ARG A 539 1.06 12.67 -10.94
CA ARG A 539 0.64 13.32 -12.18
C ARG A 539 0.51 12.30 -13.29
N VAL A 540 -0.39 12.59 -14.21
CA VAL A 540 -0.61 11.84 -15.45
C VAL A 540 -0.44 12.83 -16.61
N ASN A 541 0.34 12.44 -17.61
CA ASN A 541 0.48 13.17 -18.86
C ASN A 541 -0.09 12.31 -19.99
N GLY A 542 -0.86 12.90 -20.89
CA GLY A 542 -1.49 12.13 -21.94
C GLY A 542 -1.97 12.93 -23.14
N LYS A 543 -2.34 12.18 -24.17
CA LYS A 543 -2.87 12.70 -25.43
C LYS A 543 -4.24 12.11 -25.71
N VAL A 544 -5.17 12.94 -26.17
CA VAL A 544 -6.54 12.55 -26.52
C VAL A 544 -6.79 12.81 -28.00
N SER A 545 -7.24 11.76 -28.69
CA SER A 545 -7.71 11.82 -30.08
C SER A 545 -9.16 11.36 -30.16
N GLY A 546 -9.95 11.97 -31.05
CA GLY A 546 -11.40 11.80 -31.08
C GLY A 546 -12.00 11.81 -32.48
N HIS A 547 -12.84 10.81 -32.80
CA HIS A 547 -13.65 10.72 -34.01
C HIS A 547 -15.12 10.55 -33.61
N LEU A 548 -15.83 11.67 -33.44
CA LEU A 548 -17.17 11.70 -32.85
C LEU A 548 -18.24 12.17 -33.83
N LEU A 549 -19.44 11.60 -33.74
CA LEU A 549 -20.67 12.18 -34.26
C LEU A 549 -21.48 12.73 -33.08
N VAL A 550 -21.58 14.05 -32.98
CA VAL A 550 -22.31 14.75 -31.92
C VAL A 550 -23.72 15.06 -32.43
N GLY A 551 -24.67 14.18 -32.13
CA GLY A 551 -26.01 14.18 -32.75
C GLY A 551 -25.96 13.97 -34.27
N HIS A 552 -25.77 15.05 -35.02
CA HIS A 552 -25.62 15.04 -36.48
C HIS A 552 -24.34 15.74 -36.99
N THR A 553 -23.53 16.31 -36.09
CA THR A 553 -22.30 17.04 -36.44
C THR A 553 -21.08 16.14 -36.27
N PRO A 554 -20.33 15.79 -37.33
CA PRO A 554 -19.06 15.10 -37.20
C PRO A 554 -18.00 16.06 -36.62
N VAL A 555 -17.26 15.60 -35.62
CA VAL A 555 -16.21 16.35 -34.93
C VAL A 555 -14.95 15.50 -34.83
N HIS A 556 -13.80 16.10 -35.10
CA HIS A 556 -12.50 15.44 -35.05
C HIS A 556 -11.48 16.30 -34.31
N PHE A 557 -10.65 15.67 -33.49
CA PHE A 557 -9.50 16.28 -32.83
C PHE A 557 -8.41 15.22 -32.64
N THR A 558 -7.14 15.66 -32.57
CA THR A 558 -5.98 14.75 -32.52
C THR A 558 -4.96 15.30 -31.54
N ASP A 559 -4.42 14.42 -30.69
CA ASP A 559 -3.35 14.65 -29.73
C ASP A 559 -3.48 15.96 -28.91
N VAL A 560 -4.72 16.26 -28.48
CA VAL A 560 -4.95 17.35 -27.51
C VAL A 560 -4.51 16.89 -26.11
N ASP A 561 -4.01 17.83 -25.31
CA ASP A 561 -3.38 17.52 -24.03
C ASP A 561 -4.38 17.10 -22.96
N LEU A 562 -4.07 15.99 -22.29
CA LEU A 562 -4.68 15.56 -21.03
C LEU A 562 -3.61 15.63 -19.94
N HIS A 563 -3.94 16.32 -18.85
CA HIS A 563 -3.20 16.22 -17.59
C HIS A 563 -4.13 15.76 -16.48
N ALA A 564 -3.63 14.92 -15.58
CA ALA A 564 -4.32 14.65 -14.32
C ALA A 564 -3.38 14.89 -13.13
N TYR A 565 -3.97 15.33 -12.02
CA TYR A 565 -3.32 15.52 -10.73
C TYR A 565 -4.09 14.72 -9.68
N VAL A 566 -3.36 13.96 -8.86
CA VAL A 566 -3.92 12.95 -7.97
C VAL A 566 -3.34 13.13 -6.57
N VAL A 567 -4.20 13.13 -5.56
CA VAL A 567 -3.82 13.18 -4.14
C VAL A 567 -4.17 11.83 -3.52
N GLY A 568 -3.17 10.95 -3.40
CA GLY A 568 -3.36 9.55 -2.99
C GLY A 568 -4.03 9.39 -1.63
N ASN A 569 -3.62 10.20 -0.64
CA ASN A 569 -4.17 10.18 0.72
C ASN A 569 -5.69 10.36 0.80
N ASP A 570 -6.29 11.06 -0.17
CA ASP A 570 -7.72 11.37 -0.18
C ASP A 570 -8.50 10.63 -1.28
N GLY A 571 -7.83 9.80 -2.09
CA GLY A 571 -8.41 9.21 -3.30
C GLY A 571 -8.95 10.25 -4.31
N ARG A 572 -8.44 11.48 -4.27
CA ARG A 572 -8.90 12.60 -5.12
C ARG A 572 -8.12 12.63 -6.43
N ALA A 573 -8.83 12.52 -7.56
CA ALA A 573 -8.26 12.66 -8.89
C ALA A 573 -8.94 13.80 -9.66
N TYR A 574 -8.13 14.71 -10.18
CA TYR A 574 -8.51 15.85 -11.01
C TYR A 574 -7.96 15.63 -12.42
N THR A 575 -8.77 15.83 -13.45
CA THR A 575 -8.36 15.67 -14.86
C THR A 575 -8.74 16.92 -15.65
N ALA A 576 -7.83 17.42 -16.46
CA ALA A 576 -8.05 18.51 -17.41
C ALA A 576 -7.70 18.02 -18.82
N ILE A 577 -8.58 18.30 -19.78
CA ILE A 577 -8.36 18.01 -21.21
C ILE A 577 -8.57 19.31 -21.98
N SER A 578 -7.48 19.82 -22.56
CA SER A 578 -7.44 21.12 -23.22
C SER A 578 -7.90 21.03 -24.68
N HIS A 579 -8.31 22.16 -25.25
CA HIS A 579 -8.53 22.34 -26.70
C HIS A 579 -9.56 21.39 -27.35
N ILE A 580 -10.48 20.79 -26.59
CA ILE A 580 -11.57 20.01 -27.20
C ILE A 580 -12.52 20.97 -27.95
N PRO A 581 -12.80 20.73 -29.25
CA PRO A 581 -13.69 21.60 -30.01
C PRO A 581 -15.16 21.42 -29.61
N GLN A 582 -15.93 22.51 -29.68
CA GLN A 582 -17.39 22.46 -29.66
C GLN A 582 -17.93 21.89 -30.99
N PRO A 583 -19.04 21.12 -31.01
CA PRO A 583 -19.90 20.75 -29.89
C PRO A 583 -19.43 19.55 -29.05
N ALA A 584 -18.28 18.93 -29.36
CA ALA A 584 -17.84 17.70 -28.68
C ALA A 584 -17.52 17.93 -27.19
N ALA A 585 -16.85 19.02 -26.83
CA ALA A 585 -16.52 19.31 -25.43
C ALA A 585 -17.73 19.29 -24.49
N GLN A 586 -18.85 19.87 -24.95
CA GLN A 586 -20.12 19.88 -24.23
C GLN A 586 -20.78 18.49 -24.17
N ALA A 587 -20.70 17.71 -25.25
CA ALA A 587 -21.23 16.35 -25.31
C ALA A 587 -20.43 15.32 -24.48
N LEU A 588 -19.16 15.62 -24.17
CA LEU A 588 -18.30 14.78 -23.33
C LEU A 588 -18.49 14.99 -21.81
N LEU A 589 -19.21 16.03 -21.37
CA LEU A 589 -19.43 16.31 -19.94
C LEU A 589 -19.99 15.12 -19.11
N PRO A 590 -20.95 14.30 -19.60
CA PRO A 590 -21.43 13.14 -18.85
C PRO A 590 -20.42 11.97 -18.80
N LEU A 591 -19.39 11.97 -19.63
CA LEU A 591 -18.39 10.90 -19.76
C LEU A 591 -17.27 11.02 -18.71
N THR A 592 -17.70 11.11 -17.45
CA THR A 592 -16.82 11.03 -16.29
C THR A 592 -15.90 9.81 -16.24
N PRO A 593 -16.15 8.63 -16.87
CA PRO A 593 -15.17 7.54 -16.92
C PRO A 593 -13.80 7.92 -17.51
N ILE A 594 -13.70 8.96 -18.35
CA ILE A 594 -12.42 9.41 -18.94
C ILE A 594 -11.43 9.83 -17.84
N GLY A 595 -11.89 10.60 -16.85
CA GLY A 595 -11.12 10.92 -15.64
C GLY A 595 -11.29 9.89 -14.51
N GLY A 596 -12.42 9.18 -14.49
CA GLY A 596 -12.76 8.14 -13.50
C GLY A 596 -11.80 6.96 -13.49
N LEU A 597 -11.12 6.67 -14.60
CA LEU A 597 -9.99 5.73 -14.63
C LEU A 597 -8.93 6.08 -13.57
N PHE A 598 -8.53 7.34 -13.45
CA PHE A 598 -7.54 7.77 -12.46
C PHE A 598 -8.08 7.68 -11.03
N GLY A 599 -9.40 7.85 -10.87
CA GLY A 599 -10.10 7.61 -9.62
C GLY A 599 -10.12 6.15 -9.19
N TRP A 600 -10.16 5.19 -10.13
CA TRP A 600 -10.03 3.75 -9.84
C TRP A 600 -8.56 3.33 -9.63
N LEU A 601 -7.64 3.84 -10.46
CA LEU A 601 -6.20 3.58 -10.34
C LEU A 601 -5.64 4.00 -8.98
N PHE A 602 -6.08 5.16 -8.49
CA PHE A 602 -5.55 5.78 -7.27
C PHE A 602 -6.66 6.03 -6.24
N ALA A 603 -7.60 5.08 -6.16
CA ALA A 603 -8.60 5.05 -5.10
C ALA A 603 -7.92 4.88 -3.73
N LEU A 604 -8.47 5.52 -2.71
CA LEU A 604 -8.04 5.28 -1.33
C LEU A 604 -8.38 3.82 -0.96
N GLU A 605 -7.37 3.04 -0.59
CA GLU A 605 -7.50 1.61 -0.26
C GLU A 605 -8.11 1.43 1.14
N LYS A 606 -9.24 0.72 1.24
CA LYS A 606 -9.68 0.17 2.54
C LYS A 606 -8.85 -1.07 2.90
N PRO A 607 -8.64 -1.35 4.20
CA PRO A 607 -7.91 -2.54 4.67
C PRO A 607 -8.29 -3.85 3.96
N GLY A 608 -7.34 -4.44 3.23
CA GLY A 608 -7.52 -5.65 2.43
C GLY A 608 -8.11 -5.50 1.02
N TRP A 609 -8.08 -4.29 0.43
CA TRP A 609 -8.63 -3.99 -0.90
C TRP A 609 -7.63 -3.17 -1.73
N GLU A 610 -7.31 -3.64 -2.93
CA GLU A 610 -6.24 -3.07 -3.79
C GLU A 610 -6.82 -2.17 -4.89
N ASN A 611 -6.26 -0.98 -5.05
CA ASN A 611 -6.58 -0.03 -6.11
C ASN A 611 -6.03 -0.48 -7.47
N GLY A 612 -6.44 0.22 -8.54
CA GLY A 612 -6.03 -0.16 -9.88
C GLY A 612 -4.53 -0.11 -10.11
N PHE A 613 -3.79 0.83 -9.53
CA PHE A 613 -2.34 0.95 -9.73
C PHE A 613 -1.56 -0.14 -9.00
N SER A 614 -1.96 -0.53 -7.78
CA SER A 614 -1.44 -1.70 -7.07
C SER A 614 -1.48 -2.96 -7.96
N LEU A 615 -2.61 -3.16 -8.65
CA LEU A 615 -2.86 -4.31 -9.52
C LEU A 615 -2.18 -4.25 -10.89
N THR A 616 -2.29 -3.12 -11.60
CA THR A 616 -1.86 -2.99 -13.01
C THR A 616 -0.49 -2.34 -13.19
N GLY A 617 -0.01 -1.61 -12.18
CA GLY A 617 1.03 -0.60 -12.37
C GLY A 617 0.70 0.35 -13.52
N ALA A 618 1.73 0.84 -14.21
CA ALA A 618 1.60 1.78 -15.31
C ALA A 618 1.43 1.13 -16.70
N THR A 619 1.03 -0.15 -16.81
CA THR A 619 0.91 -0.83 -18.13
C THR A 619 -0.36 -1.68 -18.22
N PHE A 620 -1.38 -1.09 -18.82
CA PHE A 620 -2.69 -1.71 -19.04
C PHE A 620 -3.40 -1.09 -20.25
N ILE A 621 -4.45 -1.77 -20.72
CA ILE A 621 -5.41 -1.23 -21.69
C ILE A 621 -6.79 -1.24 -21.05
N HIS A 622 -7.37 -0.05 -20.86
CA HIS A 622 -8.74 0.18 -20.43
C HIS A 622 -9.62 0.44 -21.66
N ASP A 623 -10.66 -0.35 -21.84
CA ASP A 623 -11.62 -0.24 -22.92
C ASP A 623 -13.03 -0.10 -22.34
N VAL A 624 -13.72 0.97 -22.74
CA VAL A 624 -15.05 1.35 -22.24
C VAL A 624 -16.00 1.47 -23.41
N GLU A 625 -17.17 0.86 -23.28
CA GLU A 625 -18.32 1.19 -24.12
C GLU A 625 -19.40 1.88 -23.28
N VAL A 626 -19.90 3.02 -23.77
CA VAL A 626 -21.02 3.75 -23.19
C VAL A 626 -22.17 3.81 -24.19
N THR A 627 -23.35 3.37 -23.76
CA THR A 627 -24.62 3.48 -24.50
C THR A 627 -25.52 4.50 -23.80
N PHE A 628 -25.86 5.58 -24.49
CA PHE A 628 -26.75 6.63 -23.98
C PHE A 628 -28.22 6.28 -24.15
N TYR A 629 -29.07 6.79 -23.27
CA TYR A 629 -30.53 6.63 -23.35
C TYR A 629 -31.23 7.99 -23.22
N PRO A 630 -32.33 8.23 -23.97
CA PRO A 630 -33.08 7.25 -24.76
C PRO A 630 -32.64 7.07 -26.23
N GLY A 631 -31.59 7.76 -26.70
CA GLY A 631 -31.22 7.76 -28.14
C GLY A 631 -30.43 6.53 -28.63
N GLU A 632 -29.97 5.66 -27.73
CA GLU A 632 -29.14 4.48 -27.99
C GLU A 632 -27.80 4.80 -28.69
N GLU A 633 -27.32 6.06 -28.60
CA GLU A 633 -26.00 6.46 -29.12
C GLU A 633 -24.88 5.70 -28.39
N ARG A 634 -23.94 5.14 -29.15
CA ARG A 634 -22.82 4.34 -28.61
C ARG A 634 -21.48 5.00 -28.91
N VAL A 635 -20.68 5.19 -27.86
CA VAL A 635 -19.29 5.67 -27.91
C VAL A 635 -18.38 4.66 -27.24
N ARG A 636 -17.20 4.46 -27.83
CA ARG A 636 -16.11 3.67 -27.28
C ARG A 636 -14.96 4.59 -26.89
N ILE A 637 -14.41 4.37 -25.70
CA ILE A 637 -13.22 5.05 -25.19
C ILE A 637 -12.17 3.97 -24.93
N THR A 638 -11.00 4.08 -25.55
CA THR A 638 -9.86 3.19 -25.26
C THR A 638 -8.72 4.01 -24.71
N GLN A 639 -8.21 3.63 -23.55
CA GLN A 639 -7.13 4.29 -22.81
C GLN A 639 -5.99 3.30 -22.59
N THR A 640 -4.83 3.59 -23.17
CA THR A 640 -3.62 2.74 -23.09
C THR A 640 -2.58 3.44 -22.22
N ALA A 641 -2.15 2.79 -21.14
CA ALA A 641 -1.04 3.27 -20.32
C ALA A 641 0.30 2.69 -20.82
N GLU A 642 1.28 3.56 -21.03
CA GLU A 642 2.54 3.23 -21.73
C GLU A 642 3.76 3.13 -20.79
N GLY A 643 3.54 3.18 -19.48
CA GLY A 643 4.57 3.19 -18.44
C GLY A 643 4.61 4.49 -17.64
N LEU A 644 5.66 4.62 -16.83
CA LEU A 644 6.03 5.87 -16.18
C LEU A 644 7.14 6.57 -17.00
N ASP A 645 7.11 7.90 -17.06
CA ASP A 645 8.23 8.70 -17.60
C ASP A 645 9.37 8.85 -16.56
N PRO A 646 10.54 9.44 -16.90
CA PRO A 646 11.67 9.58 -15.96
C PRO A 646 11.32 10.35 -14.68
N GLU A 647 10.38 11.29 -14.79
CA GLU A 647 9.82 12.09 -13.71
C GLU A 647 8.81 11.30 -12.84
N ASN A 648 8.48 10.07 -13.23
CA ASN A 648 7.52 9.13 -12.61
C ASN A 648 6.05 9.53 -12.79
N TYR A 649 5.73 10.32 -13.82
CA TYR A 649 4.36 10.58 -14.23
C TYR A 649 3.84 9.44 -15.11
N LEU A 650 2.54 9.13 -14.98
CA LEU A 650 1.89 8.09 -15.78
C LEU A 650 1.66 8.60 -17.21
N SER A 651 2.17 7.88 -18.22
CA SER A 651 1.92 8.18 -19.64
C SER A 651 0.66 7.47 -20.12
N ILE A 652 -0.29 8.21 -20.71
CA ILE A 652 -1.56 7.64 -21.20
C ILE A 652 -2.01 8.19 -22.56
N LYS A 653 -2.45 7.30 -23.47
CA LYS A 653 -3.08 7.66 -24.74
C LYS A 653 -4.56 7.30 -24.71
N THR A 654 -5.43 8.28 -25.03
CA THR A 654 -6.88 8.14 -25.04
C THR A 654 -7.42 8.31 -26.45
N ASN A 655 -8.24 7.37 -26.90
CA ASN A 655 -8.92 7.39 -28.20
C ASN A 655 -10.44 7.28 -27.98
N ILE A 656 -11.21 8.23 -28.52
CA ILE A 656 -12.67 8.32 -28.32
C ILE A 656 -13.36 8.23 -29.69
N GLN A 657 -14.18 7.20 -29.91
CA GLN A 657 -14.80 6.95 -31.22
C GLN A 657 -16.27 6.55 -31.11
N GLY A 658 -17.14 7.11 -31.96
CA GLY A 658 -18.55 6.72 -32.04
C GLY A 658 -19.51 7.91 -32.02
N GLN A 659 -20.69 7.71 -31.43
CA GLN A 659 -21.79 8.66 -31.41
C GLN A 659 -22.11 9.10 -29.98
N VAL A 660 -22.37 10.39 -29.80
CA VAL A 660 -22.72 11.00 -28.50
C VAL A 660 -23.91 11.94 -28.67
N PRO A 661 -24.81 12.04 -27.67
CA PRO A 661 -25.96 12.93 -27.73
C PRO A 661 -25.52 14.40 -27.81
N TYR A 662 -26.22 15.21 -28.59
CA TYR A 662 -26.03 16.66 -28.57
C TYR A 662 -26.52 17.25 -27.23
N ILE A 663 -25.65 18.06 -26.61
CA ILE A 663 -25.94 18.84 -25.41
C ILE A 663 -25.69 20.32 -25.77
N PRO A 664 -26.66 21.23 -25.57
CA PRO A 664 -26.46 22.65 -25.85
C PRO A 664 -25.49 23.31 -24.84
N ALA A 665 -24.74 24.32 -25.29
CA ALA A 665 -23.68 24.97 -24.50
C ALA A 665 -24.18 25.72 -23.24
N ASN A 666 -25.47 26.05 -23.15
CA ASN A 666 -26.07 26.70 -21.99
C ASN A 666 -26.49 25.74 -20.86
N PHE A 667 -26.16 24.45 -20.97
CA PHE A 667 -26.43 23.44 -19.93
C PHE A 667 -25.17 23.09 -19.14
N SER A 668 -25.32 22.74 -17.86
CA SER A 668 -24.34 21.98 -17.10
C SER A 668 -24.78 20.53 -16.95
N ALA A 669 -23.83 19.61 -16.71
CA ALA A 669 -24.11 18.22 -16.40
C ALA A 669 -23.77 17.93 -14.93
N HIS A 670 -24.75 17.43 -14.18
CA HIS A 670 -24.57 17.02 -12.79
C HIS A 670 -24.72 15.50 -12.66
N MET A 671 -23.78 14.87 -11.96
CA MET A 671 -23.74 13.44 -11.70
C MET A 671 -23.97 13.21 -10.20
N ALA A 672 -24.80 12.24 -9.84
CA ALA A 672 -24.92 11.82 -8.44
C ALA A 672 -23.69 10.98 -8.03
N PRO A 673 -23.33 10.97 -6.73
CA PRO A 673 -22.42 9.97 -6.17
C PRO A 673 -22.88 8.55 -6.51
N TYR A 674 -21.95 7.65 -6.79
CA TYR A 674 -22.26 6.30 -7.23
C TYR A 674 -21.34 5.25 -6.62
N LYS A 675 -21.79 4.00 -6.69
CA LYS A 675 -21.01 2.80 -6.34
C LYS A 675 -20.93 1.90 -7.56
N GLU A 676 -19.78 1.29 -7.77
CA GLU A 676 -19.52 0.46 -8.95
C GLU A 676 -18.75 -0.80 -8.57
N LEU A 677 -19.22 -1.96 -9.04
CA LEU A 677 -18.59 -3.25 -8.79
C LEU A 677 -17.60 -3.56 -9.92
N TYR A 678 -16.38 -3.90 -9.52
CA TYR A 678 -15.33 -4.38 -10.40
C TYR A 678 -15.11 -5.86 -10.11
N HIS A 679 -15.23 -6.70 -11.13
CA HIS A 679 -15.05 -8.16 -11.07
C HIS A 679 -13.68 -8.52 -11.63
N TYR A 680 -12.89 -9.25 -10.84
CA TYR A 680 -11.46 -9.50 -11.10
C TYR A 680 -11.22 -10.93 -11.58
N ALA A 681 -10.44 -11.06 -12.65
CA ALA A 681 -9.95 -12.31 -13.20
C ALA A 681 -8.44 -12.19 -13.51
N ASP A 682 -7.77 -13.33 -13.66
CA ASP A 682 -6.32 -13.56 -13.83
C ASP A 682 -5.44 -12.49 -14.50
N SER A 683 -5.97 -11.73 -15.46
CA SER A 683 -5.30 -10.63 -16.16
C SER A 683 -6.29 -9.59 -16.71
N ALA A 684 -7.50 -9.52 -16.14
CA ALA A 684 -8.57 -8.66 -16.60
C ALA A 684 -9.51 -8.25 -15.45
N VAL A 685 -9.91 -6.98 -15.42
CA VAL A 685 -10.96 -6.46 -14.54
C VAL A 685 -12.13 -6.01 -15.40
N THR A 686 -13.36 -6.39 -15.03
CA THR A 686 -14.56 -6.00 -15.76
C THR A 686 -15.57 -5.32 -14.84
N SER A 687 -16.30 -4.34 -15.37
CA SER A 687 -17.40 -3.70 -14.67
C SER A 687 -18.56 -3.44 -15.63
N THR A 688 -19.79 -3.43 -15.12
CA THR A 688 -20.97 -3.02 -15.88
C THR A 688 -21.94 -2.31 -14.96
N SER A 689 -22.32 -1.09 -15.32
CA SER A 689 -23.17 -0.23 -14.51
C SER A 689 -24.16 0.55 -15.38
N THR A 690 -25.14 1.18 -14.74
CA THR A 690 -26.08 2.10 -15.40
C THR A 690 -26.22 3.32 -14.52
N ARG A 691 -25.81 4.48 -15.04
CA ARG A 691 -25.70 5.74 -14.29
C ARG A 691 -26.68 6.77 -14.84
N THR A 692 -27.14 7.67 -13.99
CA THR A 692 -27.98 8.82 -14.36
C THR A 692 -27.17 10.12 -14.30
N TYR A 693 -27.51 11.07 -15.16
CA TYR A 693 -26.96 12.42 -15.16
C TYR A 693 -28.07 13.43 -15.44
N SER A 694 -28.00 14.59 -14.79
CA SER A 694 -28.98 15.67 -14.89
C SER A 694 -28.41 16.81 -15.71
N LEU A 695 -29.06 17.17 -16.82
CA LEU A 695 -28.72 18.34 -17.62
C LEU A 695 -29.51 19.54 -17.13
N MET A 696 -28.84 20.56 -16.60
CA MET A 696 -29.46 21.73 -15.97
C MET A 696 -29.20 23.01 -16.78
N SER A 697 -30.24 23.80 -17.03
CA SER A 697 -30.13 25.16 -17.58
C SER A 697 -31.27 26.04 -17.06
N GLY A 698 -30.92 27.00 -16.19
CA GLY A 698 -31.92 27.79 -15.44
C GLY A 698 -32.88 26.88 -14.68
N ALA A 699 -34.18 27.05 -14.91
CA ALA A 699 -35.22 26.19 -14.33
C ALA A 699 -35.42 24.84 -15.06
N THR A 700 -34.72 24.58 -16.17
CA THR A 700 -34.85 23.34 -16.94
C THR A 700 -33.90 22.28 -16.39
N ASN A 701 -34.44 21.16 -15.91
CA ASN A 701 -33.66 19.98 -15.52
C ASN A 701 -34.13 18.76 -16.34
N GLN A 702 -33.23 18.12 -17.07
CA GLN A 702 -33.48 16.88 -17.82
C GLN A 702 -32.58 15.76 -17.29
N THR A 703 -33.13 14.82 -16.53
CA THR A 703 -32.43 13.57 -16.20
C THR A 703 -32.36 12.66 -17.43
N ARG A 704 -31.16 12.19 -17.75
CA ARG A 704 -30.87 11.16 -18.75
C ARG A 704 -30.05 10.04 -18.10
N SER A 705 -29.78 8.97 -18.84
CA SER A 705 -28.96 7.86 -18.35
C SER A 705 -28.02 7.32 -19.42
N TYR A 706 -27.02 6.57 -18.97
CA TYR A 706 -26.19 5.73 -19.83
C TYR A 706 -25.89 4.39 -19.16
N ARG A 707 -25.77 3.35 -19.96
CA ARG A 707 -25.13 2.08 -19.55
C ARG A 707 -23.66 2.14 -19.91
N ILE A 708 -22.81 1.69 -18.99
CA ILE A 708 -21.37 1.59 -19.16
C ILE A 708 -20.93 0.13 -19.01
N HIS A 709 -20.04 -0.31 -19.88
CA HIS A 709 -19.29 -1.56 -19.77
C HIS A 709 -17.79 -1.21 -19.82
N GLN A 710 -17.02 -1.67 -18.83
CA GLN A 710 -15.58 -1.41 -18.69
C GLN A 710 -14.82 -2.74 -18.70
N ASN A 711 -13.69 -2.79 -19.39
CA ASN A 711 -12.76 -3.91 -19.43
C ASN A 711 -11.32 -3.40 -19.36
N ILE A 712 -10.58 -3.80 -18.33
CA ILE A 712 -9.20 -3.37 -18.06
C ILE A 712 -8.29 -4.60 -18.13
N THR A 713 -7.34 -4.62 -19.07
CA THR A 713 -6.45 -5.77 -19.31
C THR A 713 -5.00 -5.42 -19.01
N TYR A 714 -4.28 -6.31 -18.30
CA TYR A 714 -2.98 -6.01 -17.68
C TYR A 714 -2.12 -7.27 -17.52
N GLN A 715 -0.84 -7.12 -17.19
CA GLN A 715 0.10 -8.24 -17.03
C GLN A 715 0.43 -8.53 -15.56
N VAL A 716 -0.10 -9.64 -15.04
CA VAL A 716 0.19 -10.16 -13.69
C VAL A 716 1.41 -11.10 -13.71
N CYS A 717 2.25 -11.07 -12.67
CA CYS A 717 3.33 -12.04 -12.51
C CYS A 717 2.79 -13.43 -12.20
N ARG A 718 3.14 -14.44 -13.02
CA ARG A 718 2.60 -15.81 -12.92
C ARG A 718 3.44 -16.76 -12.06
N HIS A 719 4.52 -16.28 -11.46
CA HIS A 719 5.51 -17.14 -10.79
C HIS A 719 5.35 -17.21 -9.27
N ALA A 720 4.79 -16.17 -8.65
CA ALA A 720 4.41 -16.18 -7.25
C ALA A 720 3.22 -17.14 -7.01
N PRO A 721 3.16 -17.86 -5.88
CA PRO A 721 1.96 -18.57 -5.46
C PRO A 721 0.79 -17.59 -5.35
N ARG A 722 -0.39 -17.98 -5.85
CA ARG A 722 -1.62 -17.22 -5.63
C ARG A 722 -2.08 -17.38 -4.19
N HIS A 723 -1.60 -16.52 -3.32
CA HIS A 723 -2.36 -16.15 -2.13
C HIS A 723 -3.64 -15.45 -2.59
N TRP A 724 -4.75 -15.69 -1.89
CA TRP A 724 -6.06 -15.08 -2.20
C TRP A 724 -6.11 -13.60 -1.74
N ALA A 725 -5.20 -12.77 -2.24
CA ALA A 725 -5.06 -11.36 -1.85
C ALA A 725 -6.18 -10.49 -2.43
N VAL A 726 -6.34 -10.49 -3.75
CA VAL A 726 -7.35 -9.68 -4.45
C VAL A 726 -8.72 -10.38 -4.43
N PRO A 727 -9.77 -9.78 -3.84
CA PRO A 727 -11.11 -10.36 -3.87
C PRO A 727 -11.70 -10.38 -5.28
N ILE A 728 -12.45 -11.44 -5.61
CA ILE A 728 -13.06 -11.65 -6.95
C ILE A 728 -14.00 -10.50 -7.35
N THR A 729 -14.50 -9.72 -6.38
CA THR A 729 -15.28 -8.51 -6.64
C THR A 729 -14.99 -7.44 -5.61
N GLN A 730 -14.53 -6.27 -6.05
CA GLN A 730 -14.32 -5.07 -5.22
C GLN A 730 -15.36 -3.99 -5.56
N GLN A 731 -15.66 -3.12 -4.60
CA GLN A 731 -16.60 -2.00 -4.76
C GLN A 731 -15.83 -0.67 -4.74
N LEU A 732 -15.94 0.09 -5.82
CA LEU A 732 -15.50 1.48 -5.87
C LEU A 732 -16.64 2.39 -5.39
N ASN A 733 -16.44 3.10 -4.29
CA ASN A 733 -17.28 4.21 -3.84
C ASN A 733 -16.76 5.49 -4.52
N VAL A 734 -17.65 6.27 -5.14
CA VAL A 734 -17.31 7.57 -5.74
C VAL A 734 -18.24 8.65 -5.18
N ASP A 735 -17.76 9.32 -4.13
CA ASP A 735 -18.58 10.14 -3.23
C ASP A 735 -18.78 11.58 -3.72
N ARG A 736 -17.90 12.07 -4.59
CA ARG A 736 -17.99 13.39 -5.25
C ARG A 736 -17.63 13.23 -6.72
N VAL A 737 -18.42 13.85 -7.60
CA VAL A 737 -18.27 13.78 -9.06
C VAL A 737 -18.61 15.14 -9.66
N PHE A 738 -17.62 15.81 -10.26
CA PHE A 738 -17.79 17.07 -10.97
C PHE A 738 -17.30 16.96 -12.42
N ALA A 739 -18.03 17.59 -13.34
CA ALA A 739 -17.60 17.83 -14.71
C ALA A 739 -17.93 19.28 -15.08
N LEU A 740 -16.97 19.98 -15.67
CA LEU A 740 -17.09 21.40 -16.06
C LEU A 740 -16.38 21.62 -17.38
N TYR A 741 -16.93 22.48 -18.25
CA TYR A 741 -16.21 23.00 -19.40
C TYR A 741 -16.06 24.51 -19.25
N SER A 742 -14.83 25.01 -19.33
CA SER A 742 -14.57 26.45 -19.45
C SER A 742 -14.45 26.80 -20.93
N ASP A 743 -15.35 27.64 -21.45
CA ASP A 743 -15.25 28.15 -22.81
C ASP A 743 -14.19 29.28 -22.93
N GLU A 744 -13.75 29.85 -21.82
CA GLU A 744 -12.65 30.84 -21.82
C GLU A 744 -11.29 30.13 -21.95
N GLU A 745 -11.06 29.08 -21.16
CA GLU A 745 -9.82 28.28 -21.21
C GLU A 745 -9.82 27.24 -22.36
N LYS A 746 -11.00 26.91 -22.90
CA LYS A 746 -11.26 25.75 -23.77
C LYS A 746 -10.88 24.40 -23.12
N VAL A 747 -11.00 24.28 -21.79
CA VAL A 747 -10.65 23.07 -21.01
C VAL A 747 -11.90 22.34 -20.51
N LEU A 748 -11.96 21.04 -20.75
CA LEU A 748 -12.88 20.11 -20.09
C LEU A 748 -12.22 19.58 -18.82
N ARG A 749 -12.83 19.82 -17.66
CA ARG A 749 -12.34 19.45 -16.33
C ARG A 749 -13.24 18.39 -15.69
N PHE A 750 -12.64 17.35 -15.12
CA PHE A 750 -13.30 16.36 -14.26
C PHE A 750 -12.65 16.36 -12.88
N ALA A 751 -13.44 16.12 -11.84
CA ALA A 751 -12.92 15.84 -10.49
C ALA A 751 -13.74 14.73 -9.81
N VAL A 752 -13.05 13.75 -9.22
CA VAL A 752 -13.66 12.62 -8.51
C VAL A 752 -12.96 12.35 -7.19
N THR A 753 -13.71 11.86 -6.20
CA THR A 753 -13.19 11.39 -4.90
C THR A 753 -13.61 9.93 -4.72
N ASN A 754 -12.64 9.03 -4.49
CA ASN A 754 -12.79 7.60 -4.76
C ASN A 754 -12.18 6.74 -3.66
N GLN A 755 -12.89 5.70 -3.24
CA GLN A 755 -12.42 4.73 -2.25
C GLN A 755 -12.74 3.32 -2.71
N ILE A 756 -11.76 2.40 -2.68
CA ILE A 756 -11.92 1.00 -3.05
C ILE A 756 -12.09 0.15 -1.79
N GLY A 757 -13.00 -0.82 -1.81
CA GLY A 757 -13.38 -1.54 -0.59
C GLY A 757 -14.32 -2.72 -0.79
N PRO A 758 -14.82 -3.31 0.32
CA PRO A 758 -15.76 -4.41 0.27
C PRO A 758 -17.10 -3.98 -0.32
N VAL A 759 -17.83 -4.96 -0.85
CA VAL A 759 -19.24 -4.77 -1.20
C VAL A 759 -20.01 -4.41 0.07
N GLU A 760 -20.57 -3.20 0.10
CA GLU A 760 -21.29 -2.70 1.26
C GLU A 760 -22.76 -3.11 1.15
N ASP A 761 -23.07 -4.29 1.70
CA ASP A 761 -24.43 -4.77 1.82
C ASP A 761 -25.33 -3.71 2.47
N LYS A 762 -26.44 -3.39 1.81
CA LYS A 762 -27.47 -2.53 2.40
C LYS A 762 -28.07 -3.27 3.58
N VAL A 763 -27.65 -2.90 4.80
CA VAL A 763 -28.33 -3.26 6.04
C VAL A 763 -29.75 -2.67 5.98
N VAL A 764 -30.68 -3.45 5.44
CA VAL A 764 -32.11 -3.19 5.56
C VAL A 764 -32.43 -3.29 7.04
N SER A 765 -32.69 -2.13 7.66
CA SER A 765 -33.07 -2.05 9.05
C SER A 765 -34.40 -2.79 9.26
N MET A 766 -34.31 -4.04 9.71
CA MET A 766 -35.46 -4.76 10.25
C MET A 766 -35.84 -4.16 11.60
N SER A 767 -36.49 -3.00 11.55
CA SER A 767 -37.32 -2.47 12.63
C SER A 767 -38.46 -3.48 12.89
N LYS A 768 -38.20 -4.43 13.79
CA LYS A 768 -39.24 -5.36 14.24
C LYS A 768 -40.20 -4.63 15.18
N ILE A 769 -41.47 -4.75 14.80
CA ILE A 769 -42.68 -4.36 15.53
C ILE A 769 -42.88 -5.31 16.72
#